data_AF-A0A822EE81-F1
#
_entry.id   AF-A0A822EE81-F1
#
_cell.length_a   1.000
_cell.length_b   1.000
_cell.length_c   1.000
_cell.angle_alpha   90.00
_cell.angle_beta   90.00
_cell.angle_gamma   90.00
#
_symmetry.space_group_name_H-M   'P 1'
#
loop_
_entity.id
_entity.type
_entity.pdbx_description
1 polymer ?
#
loop_
_entity_poly.entity_id
_entity_poly.type
_entity_poly.pdbx_seq_one_letter_code
_entity_poly.pdbx_strand_id
1 'polypeptide(L)'
;MDVDVIAERLRDYGNELTSSKSALHIDIGVVNNTKQLNELLYCLLLFRSFRLKHVAVHVPIDVPIYIELDSSPYSTNLQDKIVLFKFMNSKYIDHIDWKDFVIDHSSTIQLVVNYLQAIKDKTILKSNITEETLTNIDRSTCINLLKETFLQKKNPEFVTWTQLSIFISVYYSLFSGFSRCGFFLIDAIPNPQLRLDILQTLLQSSNQFTSLCVENVRKNQRSVNTNEAIIPFSEAIVRWDKTQPFTVVFSAADNPIFVYKNPTDVPSSLVEAFQLYHEITTGEKDQQLNNFFPDYSKFTHKDFFLKLASLSKKYFIKSICINCYRQYDYNQTQCIECETHGLLVRPISSKTADIESFQEFIAKKLQLEYVLTPDNYIKMLLIYLRVESGLPVLIMGETGCGKTALIQFLCKKILDDEMEIFRIHAGVTSEQIIDMIHKFSRRAHECLLQNKRLWVFLDEFNTTSSIGLIKEITCERTLLGEPLPDNMVLLGACNPQRRKKNNKIFDNHIGIKKDLYEMQRLQQASGISLLYTVVPIPETMLEYVWDYGYLDDAIENKYIRTMLYTCEKLDENTEWFNLIVIMLSKSQKFFRDHEDVSSVSLRDVARFCRLYNWCRKSIIEREGAEKFLNNASVLIRRSSLIALLLCYYFRLNSPIDRKNYTNLMEENLRSHLTNVSKVENFLVKFLEIEQQKLIERMNLPVGTAKNHALMDNIFVLLVCIVNRIPVIICGKPGCSKTSAVQIVISNLKGKKSSDEYFQKLPELITVSYQGTHKL
;
A
#
# COMPACT_ATOMS: atom_id res chain seq x y z
N MET A 1 9.84 -23.44 3.99
CA MET A 1 11.28 -23.57 3.71
C MET A 1 11.59 -25.03 3.43
N ASP A 2 12.46 -25.32 2.46
CA ASP A 2 12.95 -26.66 2.14
C ASP A 2 14.05 -27.06 3.14
N VAL A 3 14.01 -28.30 3.63
CA VAL A 3 15.04 -28.84 4.55
C VAL A 3 16.41 -28.86 3.89
N ASP A 4 16.46 -29.02 2.56
CA ASP A 4 17.71 -28.97 1.79
C ASP A 4 18.42 -27.61 1.95
N VAL A 5 17.68 -26.49 2.01
CA VAL A 5 18.25 -25.14 2.17
C VAL A 5 18.84 -24.94 3.57
N ILE A 6 18.17 -25.43 4.61
CA ILE A 6 18.70 -25.37 5.99
C ILE A 6 20.01 -26.16 6.08
N ALA A 7 20.04 -27.34 5.46
CA ALA A 7 21.21 -28.18 5.40
C ALA A 7 22.38 -27.55 4.62
N GLU A 8 22.11 -26.89 3.49
CA GLU A 8 23.13 -26.15 2.73
C GLU A 8 23.70 -24.97 3.54
N ARG A 9 22.85 -24.20 4.24
CA ARG A 9 23.33 -23.13 5.13
C ARG A 9 24.21 -23.68 6.24
N LEU A 10 23.77 -24.74 6.92
CA LEU A 10 24.57 -25.37 7.99
C LEU A 10 25.88 -25.96 7.48
N ARG A 11 25.94 -26.41 6.23
CA ARG A 11 27.21 -26.79 5.58
C ARG A 11 28.12 -25.58 5.41
N ASP A 12 27.60 -24.47 4.88
CA ASP A 12 28.39 -23.29 4.53
C ASP A 12 28.97 -22.61 5.79
N TYR A 13 28.18 -22.54 6.86
CA TYR A 13 28.60 -22.01 8.17
C TYR A 13 29.21 -23.06 9.10
N GLY A 14 29.21 -24.34 8.72
CA GLY A 14 29.60 -25.46 9.59
C GLY A 14 31.04 -25.36 10.10
N ASN A 15 31.94 -24.78 9.32
CA ASN A 15 33.34 -24.56 9.72
C ASN A 15 33.51 -23.39 10.70
N GLU A 16 32.53 -22.48 10.80
CA GLU A 16 32.54 -21.32 11.69
C GLU A 16 31.93 -21.63 13.07
N LEU A 17 31.23 -22.76 13.19
CA LEU A 17 30.72 -23.26 14.46
C LEU A 17 31.88 -23.77 15.32
N THR A 18 32.44 -22.88 16.15
CA THR A 18 33.52 -23.21 17.09
C THR A 18 33.02 -23.17 18.54
N SER A 19 33.61 -24.04 19.36
CA SER A 19 33.20 -24.35 20.73
C SER A 19 33.13 -23.18 21.72
N SER A 20 33.89 -22.11 21.48
CA SER A 20 34.11 -21.07 22.51
C SER A 20 33.27 -19.82 22.32
N LYS A 21 32.62 -19.61 21.17
CA LYS A 21 31.91 -18.35 20.84
C LYS A 21 30.68 -18.48 19.94
N SER A 22 30.32 -19.68 19.48
CA SER A 22 29.22 -19.87 18.51
C SER A 22 28.02 -20.56 19.15
N ALA A 23 26.81 -20.17 18.74
CA ALA A 23 25.56 -20.83 19.06
C ALA A 23 24.76 -21.05 17.77
N LEU A 24 24.00 -22.13 17.69
CA LEU A 24 23.08 -22.37 16.57
C LEU A 24 21.66 -21.98 17.01
N HIS A 25 21.11 -20.92 16.40
CA HIS A 25 19.72 -20.52 16.60
C HIS A 25 18.86 -20.96 15.41
N ILE A 26 17.76 -21.67 15.67
CA ILE A 26 16.86 -22.21 14.65
C ILE A 26 15.46 -21.67 14.88
N ASP A 27 15.05 -20.74 14.02
CA ASP A 27 13.69 -20.19 14.01
C ASP A 27 12.78 -21.07 13.15
N ILE A 28 11.73 -21.62 13.76
CA ILE A 28 10.77 -22.49 13.06
C ILE A 28 9.40 -21.79 12.99
N GLY A 29 9.04 -21.36 11.78
CA GLY A 29 7.68 -20.91 11.45
C GLY A 29 6.82 -22.00 10.81
N VAL A 30 5.93 -21.61 9.90
CA VAL A 30 5.07 -22.54 9.17
C VAL A 30 5.89 -23.41 8.20
N VAL A 31 5.73 -24.73 8.30
CA VAL A 31 6.48 -25.71 7.49
C VAL A 31 5.54 -26.52 6.60
N ASN A 32 5.95 -26.71 5.34
CA ASN A 32 5.19 -27.49 4.34
C ASN A 32 5.22 -29.00 4.61
N ASN A 33 6.32 -29.50 5.18
CA ASN A 33 6.52 -30.92 5.47
C ASN A 33 7.04 -31.12 6.90
N THR A 34 6.11 -31.25 7.85
CA THR A 34 6.42 -31.50 9.26
C THR A 34 7.21 -32.80 9.48
N LYS A 35 7.02 -33.82 8.63
CA LYS A 35 7.73 -35.10 8.76
C LYS A 35 9.22 -34.93 8.48
N GLN A 36 9.58 -34.24 7.39
CA GLN A 36 10.98 -33.94 7.07
C GLN A 36 11.64 -33.05 8.13
N LEU A 37 10.93 -32.04 8.66
CA LEU A 37 11.46 -31.25 9.77
C LEU A 37 11.75 -32.13 10.99
N ASN A 38 10.83 -33.03 11.34
CA ASN A 38 11.02 -33.95 12.45
C ASN A 38 12.26 -34.83 12.23
N GLU A 39 12.43 -35.42 11.05
CA GLU A 39 13.62 -36.22 10.70
C GLU A 39 14.93 -35.41 10.81
N LEU A 40 14.93 -34.15 10.35
CA LEU A 40 16.08 -33.25 10.48
C LEU A 40 16.41 -32.98 11.96
N LEU A 41 15.41 -32.59 12.76
CA LEU A 41 15.60 -32.29 14.18
C LEU A 41 16.05 -33.51 14.97
N TYR A 42 15.56 -34.71 14.64
CA TYR A 42 16.05 -35.96 15.21
C TYR A 42 17.54 -36.15 14.95
N CYS A 43 17.98 -35.96 13.71
CA CYS A 43 19.39 -36.10 13.38
C CYS A 43 20.24 -35.03 14.07
N LEU A 44 19.81 -33.77 13.99
CA LEU A 44 20.54 -32.63 14.51
C LEU A 44 20.66 -32.64 16.04
N LEU A 45 19.57 -32.95 16.75
CA LEU A 45 19.56 -32.86 18.21
C LEU A 45 20.18 -34.08 18.89
N LEU A 46 19.98 -35.29 18.36
CA LEU A 46 20.51 -36.52 18.96
C LEU A 46 21.92 -36.84 18.49
N PHE A 47 22.17 -36.77 17.18
CA PHE A 47 23.45 -37.19 16.61
C PHE A 47 24.39 -36.02 16.34
N ARG A 48 23.91 -34.78 16.49
CA ARG A 48 24.66 -33.55 16.17
C ARG A 48 25.23 -33.56 14.75
N SER A 49 24.66 -34.38 13.88
CA SER A 49 25.12 -34.59 12.52
C SER A 49 23.99 -35.12 11.66
N PHE A 50 24.02 -34.77 10.39
CA PHE A 50 23.06 -35.27 9.40
C PHE A 50 23.73 -35.28 8.01
N ARG A 51 23.16 -36.04 7.09
CA ARG A 51 23.68 -36.17 5.73
C ARG A 51 22.66 -35.66 4.73
N LEU A 52 23.08 -34.73 3.88
CA LEU A 52 22.31 -34.23 2.75
C LEU A 52 22.95 -34.70 1.44
N LYS A 53 22.27 -35.55 0.67
CA LYS A 53 22.81 -36.15 -0.56
C LYS A 53 24.20 -36.79 -0.32
N HIS A 54 25.27 -36.14 -0.77
CA HIS A 54 26.65 -36.59 -0.63
C HIS A 54 27.46 -35.85 0.45
N VAL A 55 26.87 -34.86 1.14
CA VAL A 55 27.56 -34.01 2.11
C VAL A 55 27.12 -34.35 3.54
N ALA A 56 28.08 -34.55 4.43
CA ALA A 56 27.83 -34.69 5.86
C ALA A 56 28.02 -33.34 6.54
N VAL A 57 27.09 -32.97 7.41
CA VAL A 57 27.14 -31.76 8.24
C VAL A 57 27.21 -32.20 9.71
N HIS A 58 28.07 -31.55 10.49
CA HIS A 58 28.27 -31.83 11.91
C HIS A 58 28.30 -30.53 12.71
N VAL A 59 27.60 -30.51 13.85
CA VAL A 59 27.57 -29.40 14.80
C VAL A 59 28.32 -29.86 16.06
N PRO A 60 29.36 -29.16 16.53
CA PRO A 60 30.07 -29.55 17.76
C PRO A 60 29.14 -29.70 18.97
N ILE A 61 29.50 -30.63 19.88
CA ILE A 61 28.70 -30.96 21.07
C ILE A 61 28.53 -29.78 22.02
N ASP A 62 29.55 -28.95 22.11
CA ASP A 62 29.63 -27.77 22.98
C ASP A 62 28.95 -26.54 22.40
N VAL A 63 28.63 -26.52 21.10
CA VAL A 63 27.81 -25.47 20.50
C VAL A 63 26.36 -25.65 20.98
N PRO A 64 25.79 -24.68 21.75
CA PRO A 64 24.41 -24.74 22.16
C PRO A 64 23.49 -24.58 20.94
N ILE A 65 22.39 -25.34 20.94
CA ILE A 65 21.33 -25.24 19.94
C ILE A 65 20.10 -24.66 20.62
N TYR A 66 19.64 -23.52 20.12
CA TYR A 66 18.40 -22.87 20.54
C TYR A 66 17.37 -23.03 19.42
N ILE A 67 16.16 -23.43 19.78
CA ILE A 67 15.04 -23.56 18.84
C ILE A 67 13.96 -22.59 19.28
N GLU A 68 13.62 -21.65 18.42
CA GLU A 68 12.52 -20.69 18.63
C GLU A 68 11.30 -21.13 17.83
N LEU A 69 10.15 -21.16 18.52
CA LEU A 69 8.84 -21.41 17.94
C LEU A 69 7.99 -20.16 18.15
N ASP A 70 7.23 -19.75 17.13
CA ASP A 70 6.28 -18.65 17.28
C ASP A 70 5.07 -19.05 18.16
N SER A 71 4.32 -18.06 18.64
CA SER A 71 3.10 -18.23 19.45
C SER A 71 1.88 -18.71 18.65
N SER A 72 2.06 -19.10 17.37
CA SER A 72 0.93 -19.41 16.51
C SER A 72 0.27 -20.75 16.87
N PRO A 73 -1.04 -20.92 16.59
CA PRO A 73 -1.70 -22.22 16.75
C PRO A 73 -1.03 -23.35 15.96
N TYR A 74 -0.35 -23.02 14.85
CA TYR A 74 0.44 -23.98 14.09
C TYR A 74 1.62 -24.52 14.90
N SER A 75 2.40 -23.63 15.52
CA SER A 75 3.58 -24.00 16.31
C SER A 75 3.21 -24.74 17.60
N THR A 76 2.08 -24.39 18.24
CA THR A 76 1.55 -25.18 19.36
C THR A 76 1.22 -26.61 18.92
N ASN A 77 0.55 -26.78 17.78
CA ASN A 77 0.27 -28.10 17.22
C ASN A 77 1.55 -28.85 16.80
N LEU A 78 2.54 -28.11 16.31
CA LEU A 78 3.86 -28.65 15.96
C LEU A 78 4.57 -29.20 17.20
N GLN A 79 4.48 -28.50 18.35
CA GLN A 79 5.03 -28.94 19.63
C GLN A 79 4.48 -30.29 20.07
N ASP A 80 3.17 -30.51 19.87
CA ASP A 80 2.53 -31.79 20.19
C ASP A 80 2.94 -32.93 19.25
N LYS A 81 3.21 -32.61 17.99
CA LYS A 81 3.59 -33.56 16.93
C LYS A 81 5.05 -33.98 16.99
N ILE A 82 5.96 -33.06 17.31
CA ILE A 82 7.41 -33.33 17.38
C ILE A 82 7.75 -33.78 18.80
N VAL A 83 7.85 -35.10 18.96
CA VAL A 83 8.03 -35.78 20.26
C VAL A 83 9.27 -35.27 21.02
N LEU A 84 10.36 -34.92 20.33
CA LEU A 84 11.59 -34.44 20.95
C LEU A 84 11.38 -33.19 21.80
N PHE A 85 10.48 -32.30 21.42
CA PHE A 85 10.22 -31.07 22.18
C PHE A 85 9.69 -31.34 23.59
N LYS A 86 9.04 -32.49 23.82
CA LYS A 86 8.58 -32.89 25.16
C LYS A 86 9.72 -33.20 26.13
N PHE A 87 10.93 -33.44 25.62
CA PHE A 87 12.11 -33.78 26.41
C PHE A 87 13.11 -32.63 26.50
N MET A 88 12.84 -31.49 25.86
CA MET A 88 13.73 -30.32 25.87
C MET A 88 13.30 -29.32 26.94
N ASN A 89 14.29 -28.66 27.55
CA ASN A 89 14.03 -27.52 28.42
C ASN A 89 13.39 -26.40 27.60
N SER A 90 12.11 -26.14 27.86
CA SER A 90 11.32 -25.14 27.14
C SER A 90 11.12 -23.92 28.01
N LYS A 91 11.48 -22.73 27.50
CA LYS A 91 11.13 -21.44 28.12
C LYS A 91 9.98 -20.84 27.31
N TYR A 92 8.83 -20.65 27.94
CA TYR A 92 7.70 -19.98 27.31
C TYR A 92 7.76 -18.48 27.60
N ILE A 93 7.64 -17.66 26.54
CA ILE A 93 7.67 -16.19 26.64
C ILE A 93 6.31 -15.67 26.18
N ASP A 94 5.42 -15.37 27.13
CA ASP A 94 4.07 -14.87 26.87
C ASP A 94 3.83 -13.42 27.29
N HIS A 95 4.70 -12.88 28.15
CA HIS A 95 4.65 -11.50 28.61
C HIS A 95 6.05 -10.89 28.73
N ILE A 96 6.10 -9.56 28.83
CA ILE A 96 7.34 -8.81 29.09
C ILE A 96 7.81 -9.11 30.52
N ASP A 97 8.99 -9.75 30.66
CA ASP A 97 9.75 -9.71 31.91
C ASP A 97 10.71 -8.52 31.89
N TRP A 98 10.40 -7.49 32.68
CA TRP A 98 11.24 -6.29 32.77
C TRP A 98 12.63 -6.57 33.35
N LYS A 99 12.88 -7.73 33.96
CA LYS A 99 14.22 -8.18 34.35
C LYS A 99 15.11 -8.53 33.15
N ASP A 100 14.51 -8.76 31.99
CA ASP A 100 15.22 -8.98 30.73
C ASP A 100 15.44 -7.65 29.97
N PHE A 101 14.89 -6.52 30.46
CA PHE A 101 15.11 -5.21 29.82
C PHE A 101 16.57 -4.77 29.95
N VAL A 102 17.27 -4.70 28.83
CA VAL A 102 18.65 -4.20 28.75
C VAL A 102 18.62 -2.76 28.27
N ILE A 103 19.32 -1.89 29.00
CA ILE A 103 19.64 -0.55 28.51
C ILE A 103 20.92 -0.69 27.74
N ASP A 104 20.79 -0.68 26.42
CA ASP A 104 21.95 -0.46 25.58
C ASP A 104 22.46 0.97 25.83
N HIS A 105 23.77 1.19 25.74
CA HIS A 105 24.37 2.53 25.86
C HIS A 105 24.00 3.44 24.67
N SER A 106 23.09 3.02 23.81
CA SER A 106 22.53 3.82 22.73
C SER A 106 21.82 5.06 23.26
N SER A 107 22.01 6.18 22.55
CA SER A 107 21.42 7.49 22.88
C SER A 107 19.88 7.46 22.88
N THR A 108 19.25 6.47 22.23
CA THR A 108 17.81 6.42 21.99
C THR A 108 17.00 6.26 23.28
N ILE A 109 17.25 5.20 24.06
CA ILE A 109 16.52 4.94 25.31
C ILE A 109 16.80 6.08 26.29
N GLN A 110 18.06 6.49 26.40
CA GLN A 110 18.49 7.55 27.31
C GLN A 110 17.85 8.90 26.96
N LEU A 111 17.75 9.29 25.69
CA LEU A 111 17.04 10.51 25.30
C LEU A 111 15.58 10.46 25.74
N VAL A 112 14.88 9.36 25.46
CA VAL A 112 13.47 9.21 25.83
C VAL A 112 13.28 9.30 27.33
N VAL A 113 14.05 8.55 28.13
CA VAL A 113 13.88 8.57 29.59
C VAL A 113 14.32 9.90 30.23
N ASN A 114 15.31 10.60 29.67
CA ASN A 114 15.67 11.96 30.13
C ASN A 114 14.51 12.93 29.92
N TYR A 115 13.82 12.87 28.78
CA TYR A 115 12.61 13.65 28.56
C TYR A 115 11.49 13.27 29.52
N LEU A 116 11.24 11.98 29.75
CA LEU A 116 10.22 11.52 30.70
C LEU A 116 10.51 12.01 32.13
N GLN A 117 11.77 11.93 32.57
CA GLN A 117 12.21 12.47 33.86
C GLN A 117 12.00 13.98 33.93
N ALA A 118 12.37 14.71 32.88
CA ALA A 118 12.25 16.16 32.86
C ALA A 118 10.81 16.68 32.80
N ILE A 119 9.90 15.90 32.20
CA ILE A 119 8.45 16.14 32.23
C ILE A 119 7.93 15.91 33.65
N LYS A 120 8.36 14.82 34.31
CA LYS A 120 7.96 14.47 35.68
C LYS A 120 8.41 15.53 36.70
N ASP A 121 9.66 15.96 36.61
CA ASP A 121 10.26 16.94 37.52
C ASP A 121 10.00 18.40 37.09
N LYS A 122 9.35 18.60 35.95
CA LYS A 122 9.11 19.90 35.31
C LYS A 122 10.40 20.69 35.01
N THR A 123 11.55 20.04 34.94
CA THR A 123 12.83 20.66 34.56
C THR A 123 12.88 21.04 33.09
N ILE A 124 12.01 20.45 32.26
CA ILE A 124 11.80 20.83 30.86
C ILE A 124 11.27 22.27 30.72
N LEU A 125 10.80 22.91 31.79
CA LEU A 125 10.44 24.33 31.76
C LEU A 125 11.67 25.25 31.81
N LYS A 126 12.83 24.74 32.25
CA LYS A 126 14.01 25.52 32.61
C LYS A 126 15.27 25.17 31.83
N SER A 127 15.32 23.98 31.22
CA SER A 127 16.49 23.50 30.47
C SER A 127 16.09 22.85 29.14
N ASN A 128 16.96 22.98 28.14
CA ASN A 128 16.85 22.24 26.88
C ASN A 128 17.53 20.89 27.06
N ILE A 129 16.96 19.84 26.47
CA ILE A 129 17.56 18.51 26.46
C ILE A 129 17.96 18.20 25.02
N THR A 130 19.22 17.84 24.83
CA THR A 130 19.80 17.45 23.56
C THR A 130 20.56 16.13 23.76
N GLU A 131 20.96 15.48 22.66
CA GLU A 131 21.77 14.25 22.74
C GLU A 131 23.14 14.48 23.41
N GLU A 132 23.66 15.71 23.39
CA GLU A 132 24.94 16.08 24.02
C GLU A 132 24.81 16.33 25.53
N THR A 133 23.60 16.64 26.01
CA THR A 133 23.35 17.00 27.42
C THR A 133 22.68 15.87 28.21
N LEU A 134 22.71 14.64 27.70
CA LEU A 134 22.03 13.51 28.34
C LEU A 134 22.67 13.15 29.67
N THR A 135 21.84 12.96 30.69
CA THR A 135 22.25 12.34 31.94
C THR A 135 22.05 10.83 31.84
N ASN A 136 22.99 10.04 32.34
CA ASN A 136 22.84 8.59 32.31
C ASN A 136 21.90 8.16 33.44
N ILE A 137 20.66 7.83 33.08
CA ILE A 137 19.65 7.36 34.03
C ILE A 137 19.85 5.86 34.25
N ASP A 138 19.86 5.44 35.51
CA ASP A 138 20.07 4.06 35.89
C ASP A 138 18.90 3.15 35.49
N ARG A 139 19.18 1.84 35.40
CA ARG A 139 18.23 0.84 34.93
C ARG A 139 16.91 0.82 35.69
N SER A 140 16.95 0.95 37.01
CA SER A 140 15.74 0.87 37.82
C SER A 140 14.83 2.07 37.57
N THR A 141 15.42 3.26 37.48
CA THR A 141 14.71 4.51 37.19
C THR A 141 14.15 4.52 35.77
N CYS A 142 14.92 4.10 34.77
CA CYS A 142 14.44 3.96 33.39
C CYS A 142 13.21 3.05 33.28
N ILE A 143 13.25 1.87 33.90
CA ILE A 143 12.13 0.91 33.88
C ILE A 143 10.89 1.54 34.51
N ASN A 144 11.04 2.26 35.63
CA ASN A 144 9.92 2.89 36.30
C ASN A 144 9.27 4.00 35.45
N LEU A 145 10.08 4.88 34.85
CA LEU A 145 9.59 5.95 33.97
C LEU A 145 8.87 5.40 32.73
N LEU A 146 9.44 4.36 32.11
CA LEU A 146 8.85 3.69 30.96
C LEU A 146 7.52 3.03 31.36
N LYS A 147 7.47 2.28 32.46
CA LYS A 147 6.24 1.64 32.94
C LYS A 147 5.13 2.65 33.20
N GLU A 148 5.43 3.72 33.94
CA GLU A 148 4.46 4.76 34.31
C GLU A 148 3.79 5.37 33.07
N THR A 149 4.57 5.59 32.01
CA THR A 149 4.11 6.28 30.80
C THR A 149 3.49 5.32 29.78
N PHE A 150 4.19 4.21 29.46
CA PHE A 150 3.80 3.26 28.41
C PHE A 150 2.59 2.39 28.80
N LEU A 151 2.44 2.04 30.09
CA LEU A 151 1.40 1.12 30.54
C LEU A 151 0.09 1.80 30.96
N GLN A 152 0.03 3.14 31.03
CA GLN A 152 -1.08 3.89 31.65
C GLN A 152 -2.50 3.51 31.16
N LYS A 153 -2.61 3.11 29.89
CA LYS A 153 -3.89 2.74 29.23
C LYS A 153 -3.83 1.34 28.59
N LYS A 154 -2.83 0.53 28.93
CA LYS A 154 -2.61 -0.81 28.35
C LYS A 154 -2.75 -1.87 29.42
N ASN A 155 -3.24 -3.05 29.05
CA ASN A 155 -3.18 -4.21 29.92
C ASN A 155 -1.74 -4.78 29.90
N PRO A 156 -1.01 -4.79 31.04
CA PRO A 156 0.38 -5.28 31.10
C PRO A 156 0.55 -6.75 30.70
N GLU A 157 -0.53 -7.53 30.68
CA GLU A 157 -0.51 -8.94 30.27
C GLU A 157 -0.39 -9.12 28.75
N PHE A 158 -0.79 -8.11 27.97
CA PHE A 158 -0.85 -8.18 26.51
C PHE A 158 0.14 -7.27 25.80
N VAL A 159 1.01 -6.55 26.54
CA VAL A 159 2.06 -5.73 25.94
C VAL A 159 3.24 -6.57 25.45
N THR A 160 3.88 -6.10 24.39
CA THR A 160 5.00 -6.79 23.73
C THR A 160 6.26 -5.92 23.70
N TRP A 161 7.43 -6.56 23.63
CA TRP A 161 8.69 -5.85 23.41
C TRP A 161 8.66 -5.01 22.13
N THR A 162 7.97 -5.49 21.10
CA THR A 162 7.73 -4.78 19.85
C THR A 162 6.97 -3.46 20.09
N GLN A 163 5.89 -3.46 20.88
CA GLN A 163 5.17 -2.23 21.21
C GLN A 163 6.02 -1.23 21.99
N LEU A 164 6.84 -1.72 22.93
CA LEU A 164 7.76 -0.86 23.67
C LEU A 164 8.84 -0.27 22.75
N SER A 165 9.39 -1.07 21.84
CA SER A 165 10.37 -0.61 20.84
C SER A 165 9.77 0.44 19.90
N ILE A 166 8.53 0.25 19.41
CA ILE A 166 7.81 1.26 18.62
C ILE A 166 7.64 2.55 19.42
N PHE A 167 7.21 2.45 20.69
CA PHE A 167 7.06 3.62 21.56
C PHE A 167 8.38 4.38 21.69
N ILE A 168 9.48 3.69 22.05
CA ILE A 168 10.79 4.31 22.22
C ILE A 168 11.26 4.97 20.93
N SER A 169 11.13 4.29 19.79
CA SER A 169 11.58 4.81 18.48
C SER A 169 10.81 6.06 18.06
N VAL A 170 9.48 6.07 18.20
CA VAL A 170 8.66 7.24 17.87
C VAL A 170 8.97 8.41 18.80
N TYR A 171 9.01 8.18 20.12
CA TYR A 171 9.29 9.27 21.06
C TYR A 171 10.73 9.78 20.97
N TYR A 172 11.68 8.93 20.59
CA TYR A 172 13.01 9.40 20.25
C TYR A 172 12.96 10.41 19.11
N SER A 173 12.33 10.08 17.98
CA SER A 173 12.22 11.00 16.84
C SER A 173 11.43 12.28 17.18
N LEU A 174 10.35 12.16 17.95
CA LEU A 174 9.57 13.32 18.41
C LEU A 174 10.36 14.23 19.35
N PHE A 175 11.06 13.69 20.34
CA PHE A 175 11.83 14.48 21.30
C PHE A 175 13.11 15.05 20.68
N SER A 176 13.78 14.29 19.82
CA SER A 176 14.93 14.75 19.05
C SER A 176 14.50 15.92 18.14
N GLY A 177 13.37 15.82 17.43
CA GLY A 177 12.81 16.94 16.67
C GLY A 177 12.40 18.12 17.55
N PHE A 178 11.81 17.87 18.72
CA PHE A 178 11.47 18.92 19.69
C PHE A 178 12.71 19.70 20.16
N SER A 179 13.85 19.02 20.37
CA SER A 179 15.10 19.66 20.77
C SER A 179 15.71 20.57 19.70
N ARG A 180 15.48 20.27 18.41
CA ARG A 180 15.99 21.05 17.28
C ARG A 180 15.06 22.15 16.82
N CYS A 181 13.77 22.02 17.14
CA CYS A 181 12.75 22.99 16.75
C CYS A 181 12.98 24.33 17.45
N GLY A 182 13.33 25.35 16.66
CA GLY A 182 13.57 26.71 17.17
C GLY A 182 12.38 27.31 17.93
N PHE A 183 11.14 26.95 17.55
CA PHE A 183 9.92 27.39 18.24
C PHE A 183 9.74 26.78 19.63
N PHE A 184 10.45 25.69 19.95
CA PHE A 184 10.28 24.93 21.20
C PHE A 184 11.44 25.08 22.19
N LEU A 185 12.41 25.95 21.86
CA LEU A 185 13.47 26.36 22.78
C LEU A 185 12.93 27.28 23.87
N ILE A 186 13.57 27.26 25.04
CA ILE A 186 13.18 28.09 26.20
C ILE A 186 13.10 29.56 25.83
N ASP A 187 14.15 30.05 25.16
CA ASP A 187 14.29 31.48 24.85
C ASP A 187 13.28 31.94 23.79
N ALA A 188 12.68 30.99 23.05
CA ALA A 188 11.69 31.28 22.01
C ALA A 188 10.26 31.33 22.56
N ILE A 189 9.94 30.63 23.64
CA ILE A 189 8.58 30.50 24.18
C ILE A 189 8.35 31.48 25.35
N PRO A 190 7.43 32.46 25.23
CA PRO A 190 7.12 33.39 26.32
C PRO A 190 6.53 32.75 27.57
N ASN A 191 5.74 31.68 27.41
CA ASN A 191 5.16 30.90 28.51
C ASN A 191 5.76 29.48 28.53
N PRO A 192 6.77 29.20 29.38
CA PRO A 192 7.44 27.89 29.42
C PRO A 192 6.49 26.70 29.61
N GLN A 193 5.32 26.91 30.23
CA GLN A 193 4.31 25.87 30.45
C GLN A 193 3.87 25.21 29.14
N LEU A 194 3.86 25.94 28.03
CA LEU A 194 3.52 25.42 26.70
C LEU A 194 4.41 24.22 26.30
N ARG A 195 5.69 24.21 26.71
CA ARG A 195 6.59 23.08 26.43
C ARG A 195 6.07 21.80 27.09
N LEU A 196 5.66 21.91 28.35
CA LEU A 196 5.13 20.79 29.11
C LEU A 196 3.78 20.33 28.55
N ASP A 197 2.91 21.27 28.20
CA ASP A 197 1.59 20.98 27.63
C ASP A 197 1.70 20.24 26.29
N ILE A 198 2.61 20.65 25.40
CA ILE A 198 2.88 19.96 24.12
C ILE A 198 3.36 18.53 24.39
N LEU A 199 4.39 18.36 25.22
CA LEU A 199 4.99 17.05 25.45
C LEU A 199 4.02 16.09 26.15
N GLN A 200 3.25 16.56 27.14
CA GLN A 200 2.23 15.76 27.80
C GLN A 200 1.11 15.37 26.84
N THR A 201 0.66 16.29 25.98
CA THR A 201 -0.33 15.97 24.96
C THR A 201 0.18 14.89 23.99
N LEU A 202 1.42 15.04 23.51
CA LEU A 202 2.03 14.04 22.64
C LEU A 202 2.10 12.67 23.31
N LEU A 203 2.42 12.61 24.62
CA LEU A 203 2.46 11.36 25.40
C LEU A 203 1.08 10.72 25.61
N GLN A 204 0.03 11.53 25.80
CA GLN A 204 -1.34 11.05 25.95
C GLN A 204 -1.87 10.33 24.70
N SER A 205 -1.31 10.67 23.53
CA SER A 205 -1.62 10.07 22.23
C SER A 205 -0.75 8.85 21.87
N SER A 206 0.12 8.38 22.76
CA SER A 206 1.08 7.26 22.52
C SER A 206 0.46 5.99 21.94
N ASN A 207 -0.78 5.67 22.32
CA ASN A 207 -1.46 4.44 21.86
C ASN A 207 -1.81 4.44 20.37
N GLN A 208 -1.76 5.59 19.68
CA GLN A 208 -2.07 5.67 18.26
C GLN A 208 -0.98 5.06 17.36
N PHE A 209 0.24 4.90 17.90
CA PHE A 209 1.40 4.44 17.12
C PHE A 209 1.52 2.92 17.05
N THR A 210 0.93 2.22 18.02
CA THR A 210 0.85 0.77 18.09
C THR A 210 -0.54 0.28 17.69
N SER A 211 -0.61 -0.92 17.13
CA SER A 211 -1.87 -1.55 16.75
C SER A 211 -2.68 -1.92 18.00
N LEU A 212 -3.89 -1.38 18.17
CA LEU A 212 -4.84 -1.77 19.26
C LEU A 212 -5.34 -3.23 19.13
N CYS A 213 -4.74 -4.01 18.24
CA CYS A 213 -5.30 -5.21 17.66
C CYS A 213 -4.66 -6.48 18.24
N VAL A 214 -3.41 -6.41 18.72
CA VAL A 214 -2.71 -7.59 19.26
C VAL A 214 -3.37 -8.11 20.53
N GLU A 215 -3.93 -7.24 21.38
CA GLU A 215 -4.70 -7.68 22.54
C GLU A 215 -5.93 -8.52 22.12
N ASN A 216 -6.68 -8.09 21.10
CA ASN A 216 -7.83 -8.83 20.59
C ASN A 216 -7.42 -10.13 19.88
N VAL A 217 -6.34 -10.10 19.10
CA VAL A 217 -5.80 -11.29 18.43
C VAL A 217 -5.31 -12.32 19.47
N ARG A 218 -4.59 -11.89 20.52
CA ARG A 218 -4.15 -12.75 21.62
C ARG A 218 -5.31 -13.28 22.47
N LYS A 219 -6.31 -12.46 22.77
CA LYS A 219 -7.54 -12.91 23.45
C LYS A 219 -8.21 -14.02 22.63
N ASN A 220 -8.29 -13.85 21.31
CA ASN A 220 -8.84 -14.86 20.40
C ASN A 220 -7.98 -16.13 20.28
N GLN A 221 -6.65 -16.02 20.33
CA GLN A 221 -5.75 -17.18 20.32
C GLN A 221 -5.83 -17.97 21.64
N ARG A 222 -5.97 -17.27 22.78
CA ARG A 222 -6.15 -17.89 24.11
C ARG A 222 -7.54 -18.50 24.28
N SER A 223 -8.55 -18.02 23.56
CA SER A 223 -9.91 -18.58 23.58
C SER A 223 -10.12 -19.77 22.62
N VAL A 224 -9.09 -20.24 21.89
CA VAL A 224 -9.20 -21.45 21.05
C VAL A 224 -9.56 -22.71 21.86
N ASN A 225 -9.41 -22.67 23.19
CA ASN A 225 -9.84 -23.74 24.11
C ASN A 225 -11.29 -23.60 24.61
N THR A 226 -12.00 -22.52 24.30
CA THR A 226 -13.42 -22.31 24.60
C THR A 226 -14.17 -22.27 23.27
N ASN A 227 -15.30 -22.99 23.13
CA ASN A 227 -16.11 -23.06 21.90
C ASN A 227 -16.79 -21.71 21.52
N GLU A 228 -16.12 -20.58 21.70
CA GLU A 228 -16.60 -19.24 21.38
C GLU A 228 -16.30 -18.86 19.93
N ALA A 229 -17.17 -18.03 19.35
CA ALA A 229 -17.08 -17.62 17.96
C ALA A 229 -15.77 -16.84 17.68
N ILE A 230 -14.90 -17.42 16.87
CA ILE A 230 -13.67 -16.77 16.39
C ILE A 230 -14.05 -15.54 15.58
N ILE A 231 -13.84 -14.34 16.13
CA ILE A 231 -14.01 -13.06 15.42
C ILE A 231 -13.08 -13.07 14.19
N PRO A 232 -13.57 -12.76 12.98
CA PRO A 232 -12.73 -12.66 11.79
C PRO A 232 -11.53 -11.74 12.01
N PHE A 233 -10.33 -12.20 11.66
CA PHE A 233 -9.06 -11.49 11.86
C PHE A 233 -9.05 -10.05 11.31
N SER A 234 -9.76 -9.79 10.22
CA SER A 234 -9.93 -8.45 9.63
C SER A 234 -10.78 -7.49 10.47
N GLU A 235 -11.62 -8.00 11.38
CA GLU A 235 -12.49 -7.20 12.25
C GLU A 235 -11.80 -6.81 13.56
N ALA A 236 -10.67 -7.45 13.90
CA ALA A 236 -9.85 -7.10 15.06
C ALA A 236 -8.93 -5.89 14.81
N ILE A 237 -8.75 -5.47 13.55
CA ILE A 237 -7.87 -4.36 13.19
C ILE A 237 -8.61 -3.03 13.21
N VAL A 238 -8.12 -2.04 13.97
CA VAL A 238 -8.69 -0.69 14.00
C VAL A 238 -8.45 -0.02 12.66
N ARG A 239 -9.54 0.24 11.94
CA ARG A 239 -9.50 0.90 10.65
C ARG A 239 -9.10 2.37 10.77
N TRP A 240 -8.41 2.85 9.73
CA TRP A 240 -7.96 4.23 9.58
C TRP A 240 -9.09 5.24 9.76
N ASP A 241 -10.29 5.00 9.23
CA ASP A 241 -11.42 5.93 9.38
C ASP A 241 -11.81 6.18 10.85
N LYS A 242 -11.55 5.22 11.74
CA LYS A 242 -11.86 5.31 13.18
C LYS A 242 -10.75 5.91 14.02
N THR A 243 -9.56 6.15 13.47
CA THR A 243 -8.44 6.74 14.23
C THR A 243 -8.62 8.25 14.37
N GLN A 244 -8.17 8.83 15.48
CA GLN A 244 -8.10 10.28 15.69
C GLN A 244 -6.65 10.63 16.04
N PRO A 245 -5.76 10.70 15.03
CA PRO A 245 -4.36 10.95 15.31
C PRO A 245 -4.17 12.38 15.84
N PHE A 246 -3.35 12.55 16.86
CA PHE A 246 -2.76 13.84 17.24
C PHE A 246 -1.26 13.65 17.49
N THR A 247 -0.43 14.20 16.62
CA THR A 247 1.04 14.17 16.76
C THR A 247 1.68 15.35 16.04
N VAL A 248 3.02 15.37 16.00
CA VAL A 248 3.82 16.37 15.30
C VAL A 248 4.84 15.67 14.41
N VAL A 249 5.06 16.24 13.24
CA VAL A 249 6.17 15.91 12.34
C VAL A 249 7.04 17.14 12.20
N PHE A 250 8.35 16.97 12.12
CA PHE A 250 9.28 18.08 11.91
C PHE A 250 9.73 18.12 10.45
N SER A 251 9.75 19.31 9.87
CA SER A 251 10.18 19.57 8.50
C SER A 251 11.71 19.42 8.35
N ALA A 252 12.23 19.52 7.13
CA ALA A 252 13.70 19.53 6.89
C ALA A 252 14.43 20.76 7.46
N ALA A 253 13.67 21.75 7.96
CA ALA A 253 14.15 22.91 8.69
C ALA A 253 13.74 22.87 10.18
N ASP A 254 13.38 21.69 10.68
CA ASP A 254 12.94 21.44 12.07
C ASP A 254 11.69 22.23 12.51
N ASN A 255 10.89 22.73 11.55
CA ASN A 255 9.62 23.40 11.86
C ASN A 255 8.53 22.37 12.17
N PRO A 256 7.65 22.63 13.16
CA PRO A 256 6.61 21.68 13.56
C PRO A 256 5.43 21.69 12.57
N ILE A 257 4.97 20.51 12.22
CA ILE A 257 3.78 20.25 11.42
C ILE A 257 2.85 19.38 12.26
N PHE A 258 1.78 19.98 12.80
CA PHE A 258 0.80 19.26 13.59
C PHE A 258 -0.08 18.36 12.70
N VAL A 259 -0.23 17.11 13.12
CA VAL A 259 -0.95 16.06 12.39
C VAL A 259 -2.21 15.71 13.16
N TYR A 260 -3.36 16.05 12.58
CA TYR A 260 -4.69 15.75 13.10
C TYR A 260 -5.73 15.75 11.96
N LYS A 261 -6.89 15.14 12.19
CA LYS A 261 -7.96 15.04 11.17
C LYS A 261 -8.88 16.26 11.19
N ASN A 262 -9.35 16.65 12.36
CA ASN A 262 -10.24 17.79 12.54
C ASN A 262 -9.62 18.79 13.53
N PRO A 263 -9.86 20.10 13.36
CA PRO A 263 -9.40 21.10 14.33
C PRO A 263 -9.87 20.85 15.76
N THR A 264 -11.03 20.20 15.94
CA THR A 264 -11.56 19.80 17.25
C THR A 264 -10.77 18.69 17.93
N ASP A 265 -9.91 17.98 17.19
CA ASP A 265 -9.05 16.93 17.73
C ASP A 265 -7.80 17.53 18.41
N VAL A 266 -7.55 18.83 18.23
CA VAL A 266 -6.48 19.57 18.90
C VAL A 266 -6.96 19.98 20.31
N PRO A 267 -6.21 19.66 21.38
CA PRO A 267 -6.57 20.09 22.73
C PRO A 267 -6.72 21.60 22.87
N SER A 268 -7.80 22.05 23.51
CA SER A 268 -8.09 23.48 23.69
C SER A 268 -6.98 24.22 24.44
N SER A 269 -6.35 23.57 25.42
CA SER A 269 -5.20 24.13 26.15
C SER A 269 -4.02 24.47 25.24
N LEU A 270 -3.77 23.67 24.20
CA LEU A 270 -2.73 23.97 23.21
C LEU A 270 -3.15 25.12 22.29
N VAL A 271 -4.41 25.15 21.86
CA VAL A 271 -4.94 26.25 21.03
C VAL A 271 -4.79 27.58 21.77
N GLU A 272 -5.23 27.65 23.03
CA GLU A 272 -5.12 28.83 23.89
C GLU A 272 -3.66 29.27 24.10
N ALA A 273 -2.75 28.32 24.32
CA ALA A 273 -1.36 28.64 24.56
C ALA A 273 -0.63 29.15 23.29
N PHE A 274 -0.94 28.61 22.11
CA PHE A 274 -0.43 29.15 20.84
C PHE A 274 -1.07 30.50 20.47
N GLN A 275 -2.33 30.75 20.85
CA GLN A 275 -2.95 32.08 20.75
C GLN A 275 -2.15 33.10 21.55
N LEU A 276 -1.91 32.82 22.83
CA LEU A 276 -1.14 33.69 23.70
C LEU A 276 0.29 33.92 23.19
N TYR A 277 0.96 32.86 22.71
CA TYR A 277 2.28 32.96 22.09
C TYR A 277 2.26 33.94 20.91
N HIS A 278 1.26 33.82 20.02
CA HIS A 278 1.12 34.69 18.85
C HIS A 278 0.85 36.14 19.26
N GLU A 279 -0.12 36.37 20.16
CA GLU A 279 -0.46 37.70 20.67
C GLU A 279 0.77 38.42 21.23
N ILE A 280 1.62 37.72 21.98
CA ILE A 280 2.84 38.29 22.58
C ILE A 280 3.90 38.59 21.52
N THR A 281 4.03 37.75 20.50
CA THR A 281 5.12 37.86 19.50
C THR A 281 4.81 38.80 18.34
N THR A 282 3.54 38.94 17.95
CA THR A 282 3.12 39.79 16.81
C THR A 282 2.32 41.02 17.22
N GLY A 283 1.74 41.04 18.44
CA GLY A 283 0.82 42.10 18.86
C GLY A 283 -0.57 42.03 18.20
N GLU A 284 -0.86 40.98 17.43
CA GLU A 284 -2.12 40.77 16.72
C GLU A 284 -2.95 39.64 17.36
N LYS A 285 -4.27 39.84 17.49
CA LYS A 285 -5.15 38.90 18.23
C LYS A 285 -5.68 37.70 17.45
N ASP A 286 -5.82 37.76 16.12
CA ASP A 286 -6.71 36.79 15.45
C ASP A 286 -6.27 36.25 14.07
N GLN A 287 -5.31 36.84 13.35
CA GLN A 287 -5.18 36.54 11.91
C GLN A 287 -4.35 35.30 11.55
N GLN A 288 -3.51 34.72 12.45
CA GLN A 288 -2.61 33.62 12.08
C GLN A 288 -2.71 32.32 12.90
N LEU A 289 -3.66 32.15 13.83
CA LEU A 289 -3.82 30.86 14.50
C LEU A 289 -4.12 29.71 13.53
N ASN A 290 -4.81 30.05 12.43
CA ASN A 290 -5.06 29.17 11.29
C ASN A 290 -3.77 28.62 10.64
N ASN A 291 -2.59 29.22 10.84
CA ASN A 291 -1.34 28.74 10.25
C ASN A 291 -0.77 27.53 11.02
N PHE A 292 -0.87 27.54 12.36
CA PHE A 292 -0.42 26.45 13.23
C PHE A 292 -1.42 25.30 13.25
N PHE A 293 -2.72 25.62 13.39
CA PHE A 293 -3.80 24.64 13.41
C PHE A 293 -4.83 24.90 12.30
N PRO A 294 -4.45 24.73 11.01
CA PRO A 294 -5.38 24.92 9.91
C PRO A 294 -6.54 23.91 9.88
N ASP A 295 -7.68 24.36 9.38
CA ASP A 295 -8.73 23.46 8.91
C ASP A 295 -8.33 22.87 7.55
N TYR A 296 -7.82 21.63 7.58
CA TYR A 296 -7.39 20.93 6.38
C TYR A 296 -8.51 20.72 5.36
N SER A 297 -9.78 20.78 5.74
CA SER A 297 -10.89 20.67 4.77
C SER A 297 -10.93 21.83 3.77
N LYS A 298 -10.36 22.98 4.15
CA LYS A 298 -10.30 24.20 3.33
C LYS A 298 -9.05 24.28 2.45
N PHE A 299 -8.09 23.37 2.65
CA PHE A 299 -6.83 23.38 1.90
C PHE A 299 -7.04 22.98 0.45
N THR A 300 -6.36 23.71 -0.44
CA THR A 300 -6.24 23.36 -1.85
C THR A 300 -5.11 22.36 -2.06
N HIS A 301 -5.03 21.79 -3.28
CA HIS A 301 -3.90 20.93 -3.66
C HIS A 301 -2.54 21.61 -3.45
N LYS A 302 -2.47 22.90 -3.78
CA LYS A 302 -1.27 23.74 -3.60
C LYS A 302 -0.88 23.82 -2.13
N ASP A 303 -1.83 24.10 -1.24
CA ASP A 303 -1.54 24.26 0.20
C ASP A 303 -1.00 22.97 0.82
N PHE A 304 -1.60 21.82 0.45
CA PHE A 304 -1.07 20.51 0.85
C PHE A 304 0.33 20.26 0.29
N PHE A 305 0.57 20.58 -0.98
CA PHE A 305 1.87 20.39 -1.60
C PHE A 305 2.95 21.23 -0.91
N LEU A 306 2.69 22.50 -0.62
CA LEU A 306 3.65 23.39 0.06
C LEU A 306 4.03 22.85 1.44
N LYS A 307 3.05 22.39 2.24
CA LYS A 307 3.33 21.77 3.54
C LYS A 307 4.16 20.49 3.40
N LEU A 308 3.82 19.59 2.46
CA LEU A 308 4.58 18.36 2.25
C LEU A 308 5.99 18.64 1.69
N ALA A 309 6.13 19.59 0.78
CA ALA A 309 7.42 19.96 0.19
C ALA A 309 8.43 20.43 1.25
N SER A 310 7.96 20.96 2.39
CA SER A 310 8.82 21.35 3.52
C SER A 310 9.52 20.16 4.20
N LEU A 311 9.04 18.93 4.00
CA LEU A 311 9.68 17.71 4.53
C LEU A 311 11.03 17.40 3.86
N SER A 312 11.39 18.09 2.77
CA SER A 312 12.68 17.91 2.11
C SER A 312 13.22 19.23 1.56
N LYS A 313 14.48 19.21 1.11
CA LYS A 313 15.11 20.35 0.42
C LYS A 313 14.90 20.30 -1.09
N LYS A 314 14.03 19.41 -1.59
CA LYS A 314 13.85 19.11 -3.01
C LYS A 314 13.48 20.34 -3.83
N TYR A 315 12.44 21.05 -3.40
CA TYR A 315 11.87 22.20 -4.12
C TYR A 315 12.32 23.55 -3.59
N PHE A 316 13.52 23.61 -3.01
CA PHE A 316 14.02 24.84 -2.41
C PHE A 316 14.87 25.64 -3.39
N ILE A 317 16.00 25.08 -3.83
CA ILE A 317 17.02 25.84 -4.56
C ILE A 317 17.50 25.13 -5.83
N LYS A 318 17.58 23.80 -5.82
CA LYS A 318 18.13 23.01 -6.93
C LYS A 318 17.16 22.90 -8.10
N SER A 319 17.69 22.52 -9.26
CA SER A 319 16.91 22.30 -10.48
C SER A 319 16.07 21.02 -10.40
N ILE A 320 14.86 21.03 -10.96
CA ILE A 320 13.95 19.90 -11.05
C ILE A 320 13.60 19.62 -12.51
N CYS A 321 13.64 18.36 -12.93
CA CYS A 321 13.09 17.96 -14.23
C CYS A 321 11.55 17.93 -14.18
N ILE A 322 10.86 18.61 -15.09
CA ILE A 322 9.38 18.62 -15.11
C ILE A 322 8.73 17.30 -15.53
N ASN A 323 9.49 16.36 -16.08
CA ASN A 323 8.98 15.07 -16.54
C ASN A 323 9.14 13.98 -15.48
N CYS A 324 10.34 13.81 -14.93
CA CYS A 324 10.62 12.77 -13.93
C CYS A 324 10.67 13.31 -12.49
N TYR A 325 10.68 14.63 -12.29
CA TYR A 325 10.76 15.31 -11.00
C TYR A 325 12.02 14.98 -10.20
N ARG A 326 13.07 14.45 -10.83
CA ARG A 326 14.37 14.30 -10.17
C ARG A 326 15.04 15.65 -9.96
N GLN A 327 15.73 15.76 -8.82
CA GLN A 327 16.55 16.91 -8.48
C GLN A 327 17.94 16.80 -9.12
N TYR A 328 18.46 17.94 -9.57
CA TYR A 328 19.77 18.08 -10.20
C TYR A 328 20.51 19.29 -9.66
N ASP A 329 21.84 19.18 -9.59
CA ASP A 329 22.69 20.31 -9.23
C ASP A 329 22.66 21.41 -10.30
N TYR A 330 23.01 22.63 -9.89
CA TYR A 330 22.90 23.85 -10.69
C TYR A 330 23.58 23.81 -12.05
N ASN A 331 24.65 23.02 -12.18
CA ASN A 331 25.49 22.96 -13.37
C ASN A 331 24.86 22.10 -14.48
N GLN A 332 23.85 21.29 -14.15
CA GLN A 332 23.13 20.52 -15.16
C GLN A 332 22.05 21.38 -15.83
N THR A 333 22.03 21.34 -17.16
CA THR A 333 21.07 22.10 -17.99
C THR A 333 19.97 21.22 -18.58
N GLN A 334 20.16 19.89 -18.58
CA GLN A 334 19.21 18.92 -19.12
C GLN A 334 19.10 17.69 -18.22
N CYS A 335 17.93 17.07 -18.22
CA CYS A 335 17.70 15.80 -17.54
C CYS A 335 18.40 14.65 -18.30
N ILE A 336 19.36 13.99 -17.66
CA ILE A 336 20.10 12.84 -18.22
C ILE A 336 19.33 11.51 -18.19
N GLU A 337 18.22 11.46 -17.45
CA GLU A 337 17.42 10.24 -17.24
C GLU A 337 16.19 10.17 -18.15
N CYS A 338 15.73 11.30 -18.69
CA CYS A 338 14.56 11.32 -19.57
C CYS A 338 15.02 11.21 -21.03
N GLU A 339 14.45 10.27 -21.79
CA GLU A 339 14.72 10.11 -23.23
C GLU A 339 14.52 11.40 -24.03
N THR A 340 13.58 12.25 -23.62
CA THR A 340 13.28 13.54 -24.27
C THR A 340 14.10 14.73 -23.75
N HIS A 341 15.15 14.50 -22.94
CA HIS A 341 15.96 15.55 -22.30
C HIS A 341 15.08 16.61 -21.62
N GLY A 342 14.28 16.16 -20.66
CA GLY A 342 13.25 16.99 -19.99
C GLY A 342 13.79 18.33 -19.46
N LEU A 343 12.97 19.38 -19.61
CA LEU A 343 13.32 20.73 -19.19
C LEU A 343 13.57 20.78 -17.68
N LEU A 344 14.73 21.31 -17.30
CA LEU A 344 15.05 21.61 -15.92
C LEU A 344 14.50 23.00 -15.55
N VAL A 345 13.73 23.07 -14.48
CA VAL A 345 13.17 24.30 -13.92
C VAL A 345 13.73 24.53 -12.52
N ARG A 346 13.86 25.80 -12.13
CA ARG A 346 14.39 26.23 -10.84
C ARG A 346 13.76 27.55 -10.43
N PRO A 347 13.80 27.94 -9.14
CA PRO A 347 13.41 29.28 -8.73
C PRO A 347 14.31 30.33 -9.38
N ILE A 348 13.75 31.52 -9.64
CA ILE A 348 14.45 32.63 -10.31
C ILE A 348 15.55 33.20 -9.41
N SER A 349 15.31 33.22 -8.09
CA SER A 349 16.29 33.60 -7.08
C SER A 349 16.06 32.82 -5.78
N SER A 350 16.93 33.04 -4.78
CA SER A 350 16.78 32.46 -3.44
C SER A 350 15.81 33.22 -2.53
N LYS A 351 15.09 34.23 -3.05
CA LYS A 351 14.06 34.95 -2.29
C LYS A 351 12.85 34.05 -2.04
N THR A 352 12.26 34.15 -0.85
CA THR A 352 11.11 33.33 -0.44
C THR A 352 9.96 33.36 -1.44
N ALA A 353 9.60 34.55 -1.94
CA ALA A 353 8.52 34.70 -2.93
C ALA A 353 8.79 33.95 -4.26
N ASP A 354 10.05 33.90 -4.71
CA ASP A 354 10.42 33.20 -5.94
C ASP A 354 10.42 31.68 -5.74
N ILE A 355 10.80 31.21 -4.54
CA ILE A 355 10.73 29.79 -4.16
C ILE A 355 9.27 29.35 -4.04
N GLU A 356 8.42 30.13 -3.40
CA GLU A 356 6.98 29.84 -3.31
C GLU A 356 6.36 29.79 -4.70
N SER A 357 6.61 30.79 -5.56
CA SER A 357 6.11 30.81 -6.93
C SER A 357 6.57 29.57 -7.73
N PHE A 358 7.81 29.14 -7.54
CA PHE A 358 8.34 27.90 -8.12
C PHE A 358 7.60 26.66 -7.60
N GLN A 359 7.40 26.54 -6.29
CA GLN A 359 6.66 25.43 -5.69
C GLN A 359 5.20 25.39 -6.15
N GLU A 360 4.56 26.55 -6.32
CA GLU A 360 3.21 26.67 -6.86
C GLU A 360 3.10 26.17 -8.31
N PHE A 361 4.09 26.51 -9.14
CA PHE A 361 4.17 26.02 -10.50
C PHE A 361 4.27 24.49 -10.53
N ILE A 362 5.12 23.91 -9.68
CA ILE A 362 5.25 22.45 -9.54
C ILE A 362 3.95 21.82 -9.02
N ALA A 363 3.30 22.41 -8.03
CA ALA A 363 2.05 21.91 -7.47
C ALA A 363 0.94 21.81 -8.54
N LYS A 364 0.80 22.85 -9.39
CA LYS A 364 -0.18 22.85 -10.49
C LYS A 364 0.07 21.72 -11.50
N LYS A 365 1.34 21.44 -11.80
CA LYS A 365 1.73 20.33 -12.70
C LYS A 365 1.39 18.98 -12.06
N LEU A 366 1.78 18.77 -10.81
CA LEU A 366 1.55 17.52 -10.08
C LEU A 366 0.06 17.25 -9.81
N GLN A 367 -0.77 18.28 -9.69
CA GLN A 367 -2.21 18.13 -9.50
C GLN A 367 -2.87 17.33 -10.63
N LEU A 368 -2.32 17.38 -11.84
CA LEU A 368 -2.79 16.60 -12.99
C LEU A 368 -2.43 15.11 -12.89
N GLU A 369 -1.39 14.76 -12.12
CA GLU A 369 -0.93 13.38 -11.90
C GLU A 369 -1.53 12.76 -10.63
N TYR A 370 -1.65 13.54 -9.55
CA TYR A 370 -2.09 13.08 -8.25
C TYR A 370 -2.78 14.21 -7.47
N VAL A 371 -3.97 13.95 -6.93
CA VAL A 371 -4.66 14.95 -6.07
C VAL A 371 -4.43 14.65 -4.59
N LEU A 372 -3.75 15.59 -3.95
CA LEU A 372 -3.66 15.71 -2.51
C LEU A 372 -5.03 16.06 -1.90
N THR A 373 -5.38 15.28 -0.88
CA THR A 373 -6.59 15.42 -0.07
C THR A 373 -6.19 15.48 1.40
N PRO A 374 -7.06 15.96 2.31
CA PRO A 374 -6.76 15.92 3.75
C PRO A 374 -6.36 14.51 4.23
N ASP A 375 -7.08 13.49 3.76
CA ASP A 375 -6.83 12.09 4.09
C ASP A 375 -5.44 11.63 3.64
N ASN A 376 -5.07 11.86 2.37
CA ASN A 376 -3.75 11.49 1.85
C ASN A 376 -2.61 12.25 2.53
N TYR A 377 -2.82 13.53 2.80
CA TYR A 377 -1.85 14.38 3.46
C TYR A 377 -1.50 13.83 4.85
N ILE A 378 -2.51 13.55 5.67
CA ILE A 378 -2.31 12.99 7.02
C ILE A 378 -1.65 11.60 6.95
N LYS A 379 -2.10 10.73 6.02
CA LYS A 379 -1.48 9.43 5.80
C LYS A 379 0.01 9.55 5.45
N MET A 380 0.37 10.46 4.54
CA MET A 380 1.77 10.70 4.16
C MET A 380 2.62 11.19 5.33
N LEU A 381 2.11 12.09 6.17
CA LEU A 381 2.83 12.57 7.37
C LEU A 381 3.07 11.46 8.38
N LEU A 382 2.09 10.58 8.60
CA LEU A 382 2.25 9.46 9.52
C LEU A 382 3.16 8.36 8.97
N ILE A 383 3.14 8.12 7.66
CA ILE A 383 4.15 7.28 7.00
C ILE A 383 5.54 7.88 7.20
N TYR A 384 5.69 9.18 6.93
CA TYR A 384 6.96 9.89 7.11
C TYR A 384 7.46 9.76 8.55
N LEU A 385 6.61 10.00 9.56
CA LEU A 385 6.99 9.82 10.98
C LEU A 385 7.54 8.43 11.26
N ARG A 386 6.91 7.36 10.75
CA ARG A 386 7.38 5.99 10.95
C ARG A 386 8.73 5.74 10.26
N VAL A 387 8.89 6.26 9.04
CA VAL A 387 10.15 6.16 8.31
C VAL A 387 11.28 6.89 9.05
N GLU A 388 11.04 8.10 9.54
CA GLU A 388 11.99 8.86 10.37
C GLU A 388 12.23 8.21 11.75
N SER A 389 11.36 7.30 12.18
CA SER A 389 11.53 6.51 13.41
C SER A 389 12.19 5.15 13.15
N GLY A 390 12.64 4.87 11.92
CA GLY A 390 13.23 3.57 11.56
C GLY A 390 12.26 2.38 11.59
N LEU A 391 10.95 2.65 11.62
CA LEU A 391 9.91 1.62 11.73
C LEU A 391 9.43 1.15 10.34
N PRO A 392 9.10 -0.13 10.17
CA PRO A 392 8.46 -0.59 8.95
C PRO A 392 7.04 -0.02 8.81
N VAL A 393 6.63 0.18 7.56
CA VAL A 393 5.29 0.68 7.21
C VAL A 393 4.52 -0.41 6.48
N LEU A 394 3.66 -1.12 7.21
CA LEU A 394 2.81 -2.16 6.65
C LEU A 394 1.38 -1.63 6.50
N ILE A 395 0.88 -1.60 5.26
CA ILE A 395 -0.43 -1.05 4.94
C ILE A 395 -1.35 -2.16 4.45
N MET A 396 -2.40 -2.43 5.22
CA MET A 396 -3.50 -3.27 4.78
C MET A 396 -4.58 -2.41 4.11
N GLY A 397 -5.19 -2.92 3.05
CA GLY A 397 -6.35 -2.28 2.44
C GLY A 397 -6.71 -2.93 1.11
N GLU A 398 -7.86 -2.57 0.55
CA GLU A 398 -8.32 -3.18 -0.71
C GLU A 398 -7.41 -2.88 -1.91
N THR A 399 -7.42 -3.75 -2.92
CA THR A 399 -6.67 -3.49 -4.15
C THR A 399 -7.20 -2.24 -4.85
N GLY A 400 -6.31 -1.42 -5.40
CA GLY A 400 -6.70 -0.21 -6.13
C GLY A 400 -7.24 0.95 -5.27
N CYS A 401 -7.07 0.94 -3.94
CA CYS A 401 -7.38 2.09 -3.09
C CYS A 401 -6.30 3.19 -3.05
N GLY A 402 -5.22 3.05 -3.84
CA GLY A 402 -4.19 4.09 -4.01
C GLY A 402 -2.95 3.98 -3.14
N LYS A 403 -2.77 2.89 -2.35
CA LYS A 403 -1.60 2.69 -1.45
C LYS A 403 -0.25 2.95 -2.14
N THR A 404 0.00 2.25 -3.25
CA THR A 404 1.24 2.36 -4.01
C THR A 404 1.46 3.76 -4.57
N ALA A 405 0.40 4.40 -5.07
CA ALA A 405 0.48 5.76 -5.62
C ALA A 405 0.79 6.79 -4.54
N LEU A 406 0.20 6.65 -3.35
CA LEU A 406 0.45 7.50 -2.19
C LEU A 406 1.92 7.41 -1.75
N ILE A 407 2.46 6.20 -1.61
CA ILE A 407 3.86 5.97 -1.22
C ILE A 407 4.82 6.50 -2.30
N GLN A 408 4.55 6.20 -3.57
CA GLN A 408 5.36 6.70 -4.69
C GLN A 408 5.39 8.23 -4.75
N PHE A 409 4.25 8.89 -4.49
CA PHE A 409 4.19 10.34 -4.45
C PHE A 409 5.05 10.91 -3.33
N LEU A 410 4.91 10.40 -2.10
CA LEU A 410 5.72 10.82 -0.97
C LEU A 410 7.23 10.60 -1.23
N CYS A 411 7.63 9.39 -1.63
CA CYS A 411 9.03 9.06 -1.87
C CYS A 411 9.63 9.87 -3.03
N LYS A 412 9.08 9.72 -4.24
CA LYS A 412 9.69 10.27 -5.46
C LYS A 412 9.38 11.74 -5.67
N LYS A 413 8.17 12.19 -5.33
CA LYS A 413 7.76 13.58 -5.59
C LYS A 413 8.02 14.48 -4.39
N ILE A 414 8.00 14.01 -3.14
CA ILE A 414 8.24 14.89 -1.98
C ILE A 414 9.67 14.78 -1.44
N LEU A 415 10.17 13.57 -1.15
CA LEU A 415 11.42 13.38 -0.40
C LEU A 415 12.71 13.34 -1.24
N ASP A 416 12.59 13.14 -2.56
CA ASP A 416 13.71 12.90 -3.50
C ASP A 416 14.46 11.57 -3.29
N ASP A 417 13.82 10.62 -2.61
CA ASP A 417 14.32 9.26 -2.44
C ASP A 417 14.05 8.38 -3.68
N GLU A 418 14.74 7.24 -3.76
CA GLU A 418 14.50 6.24 -4.81
C GLU A 418 13.59 5.13 -4.28
N MET A 419 12.84 4.48 -5.17
CA MET A 419 11.89 3.44 -4.79
C MET A 419 11.87 2.28 -5.77
N GLU A 420 11.92 1.08 -5.21
CA GLU A 420 11.75 -0.20 -5.89
C GLU A 420 10.49 -0.91 -5.40
N ILE A 421 9.78 -1.56 -6.32
CA ILE A 421 8.55 -2.29 -6.00
C ILE A 421 8.77 -3.77 -6.32
N PHE A 422 8.64 -4.61 -5.30
CA PHE A 422 8.63 -6.04 -5.46
C PHE A 422 7.20 -6.56 -5.35
N ARG A 423 6.67 -7.05 -6.48
CA ARG A 423 5.32 -7.63 -6.54
C ARG A 423 5.39 -9.10 -6.15
N ILE A 424 4.90 -9.42 -4.97
CA ILE A 424 4.87 -10.79 -4.46
C ILE A 424 3.57 -11.45 -4.92
N HIS A 425 3.67 -12.71 -5.34
CA HIS A 425 2.53 -13.55 -5.66
C HIS A 425 2.81 -14.98 -5.18
N ALA A 426 1.80 -15.86 -5.23
CA ALA A 426 1.90 -17.25 -4.76
C ALA A 426 2.97 -18.11 -5.45
N GLY A 427 3.53 -17.64 -6.56
CA GLY A 427 4.60 -18.33 -7.30
C GLY A 427 6.01 -17.85 -6.96
N VAL A 428 6.16 -16.83 -6.10
CA VAL A 428 7.46 -16.30 -5.69
C VAL A 428 8.07 -17.20 -4.62
N THR A 429 9.24 -17.78 -4.91
CA THR A 429 9.97 -18.68 -4.00
C THR A 429 10.82 -17.92 -2.99
N SER A 430 11.31 -18.61 -1.95
CA SER A 430 12.19 -18.00 -0.94
C SER A 430 13.51 -17.53 -1.57
N GLU A 431 14.09 -18.29 -2.50
CA GLU A 431 15.34 -17.97 -3.20
C GLU A 431 15.17 -16.69 -4.03
N GLN A 432 14.04 -16.54 -4.73
CA GLN A 432 13.74 -15.33 -5.49
C GLN A 432 13.60 -14.10 -4.59
N ILE A 433 13.06 -14.26 -3.38
CA ILE A 433 13.01 -13.18 -2.39
C ILE A 433 14.43 -12.81 -1.95
N ILE A 434 15.24 -13.79 -1.57
CA ILE A 434 16.63 -13.59 -1.13
C ILE A 434 17.44 -12.83 -2.20
N ASP A 435 17.42 -13.32 -3.45
CA ASP A 435 18.15 -12.69 -4.57
C ASP A 435 17.69 -11.25 -4.81
N MET A 436 16.38 -11.01 -4.72
CA MET A 436 15.82 -9.68 -4.92
C MET A 436 16.21 -8.71 -3.81
N ILE A 437 16.18 -9.15 -2.54
CA ILE A 437 16.62 -8.31 -1.42
C ILE A 437 18.12 -8.02 -1.51
N HIS A 438 18.97 -8.99 -1.86
CA HIS A 438 20.39 -8.71 -2.11
C HIS A 438 20.62 -7.70 -3.24
N LYS A 439 19.80 -7.75 -4.30
CA LYS A 439 19.82 -6.73 -5.36
C LYS A 439 19.45 -5.35 -4.80
N PHE A 440 18.42 -5.27 -3.97
CA PHE A 440 18.03 -4.01 -3.32
C PHE A 440 19.06 -3.50 -2.33
N SER A 441 19.72 -4.38 -1.56
CA SER A 441 20.81 -3.97 -0.68
C SER A 441 21.95 -3.32 -1.47
N ARG A 442 22.36 -3.89 -2.61
CA ARG A 442 23.34 -3.24 -3.51
C ARG A 442 22.87 -1.87 -3.99
N ARG A 443 21.60 -1.77 -4.43
CA ARG A 443 21.00 -0.50 -4.84
C ARG A 443 20.95 0.53 -3.71
N ALA A 444 20.72 0.12 -2.47
CA ALA A 444 20.71 1.00 -1.31
C ALA A 444 22.09 1.65 -1.09
N HIS A 445 23.17 0.89 -1.26
CA HIS A 445 24.53 1.44 -1.20
C HIS A 445 24.79 2.47 -2.32
N GLU A 446 24.29 2.24 -3.53
CA GLU A 446 24.39 3.22 -4.63
C GLU A 446 23.62 4.51 -4.31
N CYS A 447 22.41 4.40 -3.74
CA CYS A 447 21.63 5.55 -3.30
C CYS A 447 22.33 6.34 -2.18
N LEU A 448 23.04 5.65 -1.29
CA LEU A 448 23.77 6.29 -0.19
C LEU A 448 24.84 7.26 -0.71
N LEU A 449 25.52 6.91 -1.81
CA LEU A 449 26.51 7.78 -2.47
C LEU A 449 25.89 9.11 -3.00
N GLN A 450 24.58 9.13 -3.20
CA GLN A 450 23.81 10.29 -3.64
C GLN A 450 23.10 10.99 -2.47
N ASN A 451 23.37 10.58 -1.23
CA ASN A 451 22.67 11.02 -0.02
C ASN A 451 21.15 10.77 -0.11
N LYS A 452 20.76 9.59 -0.62
CA LYS A 452 19.37 9.16 -0.80
C LYS A 452 19.09 7.86 -0.07
N ARG A 453 17.82 7.67 0.32
CA ARG A 453 17.33 6.38 0.81
C ARG A 453 16.74 5.56 -0.32
N LEU A 454 16.77 4.24 -0.14
CA LEU A 454 16.05 3.31 -1.01
C LEU A 454 14.80 2.79 -0.32
N TRP A 455 13.64 3.15 -0.85
CA TRP A 455 12.35 2.65 -0.40
C TRP A 455 12.03 1.34 -1.13
N VAL A 456 11.93 0.25 -0.38
CA VAL A 456 11.57 -1.07 -0.91
C VAL A 456 10.14 -1.40 -0.52
N PHE A 457 9.27 -1.49 -1.52
CA PHE A 457 7.85 -1.73 -1.34
C PHE A 457 7.47 -3.16 -1.74
N LEU A 458 7.15 -3.96 -0.74
CA LEU A 458 6.69 -5.35 -0.86
C LEU A 458 5.18 -5.37 -1.07
N ASP A 459 4.76 -5.38 -2.34
CA ASP A 459 3.35 -5.35 -2.73
C ASP A 459 2.76 -6.77 -2.68
N GLU A 460 1.56 -6.89 -2.12
CA GLU A 460 0.85 -8.16 -1.90
C GLU A 460 1.66 -9.21 -1.12
N PHE A 461 2.41 -8.77 -0.11
CA PHE A 461 3.37 -9.62 0.61
C PHE A 461 2.74 -10.83 1.31
N ASN A 462 1.44 -10.80 1.62
CA ASN A 462 0.73 -11.90 2.27
C ASN A 462 0.23 -12.97 1.29
N THR A 463 0.71 -12.99 0.05
CA THR A 463 0.36 -14.01 -0.96
C THR A 463 1.39 -15.13 -1.11
N THR A 464 2.59 -14.98 -0.54
CA THR A 464 3.63 -16.02 -0.54
C THR A 464 3.55 -16.89 0.71
N SER A 465 3.94 -18.17 0.58
CA SER A 465 4.18 -19.07 1.71
C SER A 465 5.43 -18.71 2.51
N SER A 466 6.32 -17.88 1.96
CA SER A 466 7.56 -17.42 2.61
C SER A 466 7.36 -16.24 3.57
N ILE A 467 6.19 -16.15 4.23
CA ILE A 467 5.84 -15.00 5.08
C ILE A 467 6.81 -14.79 6.25
N GLY A 468 7.42 -15.85 6.77
CA GLY A 468 8.44 -15.75 7.82
C GLY A 468 9.69 -14.98 7.38
N LEU A 469 10.12 -15.17 6.13
CA LEU A 469 11.24 -14.41 5.56
C LEU A 469 10.87 -12.92 5.37
N ILE A 470 9.64 -12.64 4.95
CA ILE A 470 9.14 -11.26 4.85
C ILE A 470 9.07 -10.59 6.22
N LYS A 471 8.64 -11.33 7.25
CA LYS A 471 8.66 -10.86 8.65
C LYS A 471 10.08 -10.49 9.06
N GLU A 472 11.05 -11.39 8.84
CA GLU A 472 12.48 -11.14 9.12
C GLU A 472 12.97 -9.84 8.46
N ILE A 473 12.76 -9.73 7.14
CA ILE A 473 13.17 -8.58 6.35
C ILE A 473 12.56 -7.29 6.91
N THR A 474 11.29 -7.30 7.28
CA THR A 474 10.54 -6.07 7.62
C THR A 474 10.63 -5.68 9.09
N CYS A 475 10.53 -6.63 10.02
CA CYS A 475 10.49 -6.38 11.46
C CYS A 475 11.88 -6.42 12.09
N GLU A 476 12.68 -7.43 11.76
CA GLU A 476 14.03 -7.59 12.31
C GLU A 476 15.09 -6.82 11.52
N ARG A 477 14.76 -6.40 10.29
CA ARG A 477 15.70 -5.76 9.35
C ARG A 477 16.92 -6.63 9.07
N THR A 478 16.73 -7.94 8.99
CA THR A 478 17.78 -8.90 8.60
C THR A 478 17.34 -9.72 7.40
N LEU A 479 18.32 -10.28 6.69
CA LEU A 479 18.10 -11.31 5.67
C LEU A 479 18.98 -12.51 6.02
N LEU A 480 18.36 -13.61 6.44
CA LEU A 480 19.06 -14.81 6.86
C LEU A 480 20.02 -14.57 8.04
N GLY A 481 19.70 -13.62 8.92
CA GLY A 481 20.49 -13.21 10.08
C GLY A 481 21.44 -12.02 9.84
N GLU A 482 21.70 -11.65 8.58
CA GLU A 482 22.57 -10.52 8.24
C GLU A 482 21.80 -9.20 8.22
N PRO A 483 22.32 -8.10 8.82
CA PRO A 483 21.62 -6.83 8.88
C PRO A 483 21.47 -6.18 7.49
N LEU A 484 20.30 -5.57 7.26
CA LEU A 484 20.02 -4.79 6.05
C LEU A 484 20.57 -3.36 6.18
N PRO A 485 20.93 -2.69 5.06
CA PRO A 485 21.44 -1.32 5.10
C PRO A 485 20.50 -0.33 5.80
N ASP A 486 21.04 0.58 6.62
CA ASP A 486 20.25 1.54 7.41
C ASP A 486 19.41 2.49 6.53
N ASN A 487 19.94 2.88 5.36
CA ASN A 487 19.23 3.75 4.43
C ASN A 487 18.18 3.02 3.57
N MET A 488 17.93 1.73 3.82
CA MET A 488 16.85 0.95 3.20
C MET A 488 15.56 1.09 4.03
N VAL A 489 14.54 1.71 3.43
CA VAL A 489 13.22 1.91 4.04
C VAL A 489 12.30 0.79 3.59
N LEU A 490 11.73 0.06 4.55
CA LEU A 490 10.96 -1.15 4.29
C LEU A 490 9.46 -0.89 4.45
N LEU A 491 8.73 -1.18 3.38
CA LEU A 491 7.31 -0.89 3.26
C LEU A 491 6.62 -2.13 2.72
N GLY A 492 5.40 -2.41 3.17
CA GLY A 492 4.62 -3.55 2.71
C GLY A 492 3.18 -3.17 2.47
N ALA A 493 2.55 -3.78 1.47
CA ALA A 493 1.11 -3.75 1.33
C ALA A 493 0.52 -5.16 1.28
N CYS A 494 -0.61 -5.35 1.95
CA CYS A 494 -1.34 -6.60 1.95
C CYS A 494 -2.83 -6.39 1.77
N ASN A 495 -3.50 -7.40 1.23
CA ASN A 495 -4.96 -7.41 1.14
C ASN A 495 -5.54 -8.05 2.42
N PRO A 496 -6.66 -7.54 2.96
CA PRO A 496 -7.29 -8.12 4.14
C PRO A 496 -7.79 -9.54 3.86
N GLN A 497 -7.71 -10.41 4.86
CA GLN A 497 -8.28 -11.76 4.76
C GLN A 497 -9.80 -11.69 4.84
N ARG A 498 -10.50 -12.03 3.75
CA ARG A 498 -11.96 -12.11 3.73
C ARG A 498 -12.45 -13.52 3.43
N ARG A 499 -13.42 -13.98 4.23
CA ARG A 499 -14.16 -15.22 4.00
C ARG A 499 -15.20 -15.01 2.89
N LYS A 500 -15.34 -15.95 1.95
CA LYS A 500 -16.45 -15.91 0.98
C LYS A 500 -17.78 -16.02 1.73
N LYS A 501 -18.71 -15.10 1.47
CA LYS A 501 -20.13 -15.33 1.79
C LYS A 501 -20.61 -16.53 0.95
N ASN A 502 -21.21 -17.53 1.59
CA ASN A 502 -21.62 -18.81 0.98
C ASN A 502 -22.71 -18.73 -0.13
N ASN A 503 -22.99 -17.56 -0.70
CA ASN A 503 -24.25 -17.31 -1.41
C ASN A 503 -24.21 -17.43 -2.95
N LYS A 504 -23.08 -17.78 -3.58
CA LYS A 504 -23.07 -18.10 -5.01
C LYS A 504 -22.39 -19.44 -5.24
N ILE A 505 -23.21 -20.50 -5.37
CA ILE A 505 -22.80 -21.77 -5.98
C ILE A 505 -22.33 -21.40 -7.38
N PHE A 506 -21.02 -21.46 -7.63
CA PHE A 506 -20.47 -21.30 -8.97
C PHE A 506 -21.13 -22.33 -9.90
N ASP A 507 -21.73 -21.84 -10.97
CA ASP A 507 -22.44 -22.66 -11.96
C ASP A 507 -21.47 -23.71 -12.53
N ASN A 508 -21.67 -24.99 -12.16
CA ASN A 508 -20.77 -26.11 -12.47
C ASN A 508 -20.67 -26.42 -13.98
N HIS A 509 -21.40 -25.68 -14.82
CA HIS A 509 -21.44 -25.86 -16.28
C HIS A 509 -20.44 -25.00 -17.06
N ILE A 510 -19.66 -24.13 -16.39
CA ILE A 510 -18.51 -23.46 -16.99
C ILE A 510 -17.29 -24.36 -16.70
N GLY A 511 -16.67 -24.94 -17.73
CA GLY A 511 -15.67 -26.03 -17.65
C GLY A 511 -14.33 -25.74 -16.95
N ILE A 512 -14.30 -24.85 -15.95
CA ILE A 512 -13.18 -24.68 -15.03
C ILE A 512 -13.27 -25.84 -14.02
N LYS A 513 -12.59 -26.96 -14.30
CA LYS A 513 -12.48 -28.07 -13.33
C LYS A 513 -11.67 -27.61 -12.12
N LYS A 514 -12.20 -27.91 -10.93
CA LYS A 514 -11.89 -27.30 -9.64
C LYS A 514 -10.74 -27.96 -8.86
N ASP A 515 -9.92 -28.80 -9.48
CA ASP A 515 -9.07 -29.73 -8.72
C ASP A 515 -7.98 -29.01 -7.90
N LEU A 516 -7.39 -27.93 -8.42
CA LEU A 516 -6.41 -27.11 -7.67
C LEU A 516 -7.03 -26.30 -6.52
N TYR A 517 -8.28 -25.84 -6.69
CA TYR A 517 -9.01 -25.11 -5.65
C TYR A 517 -9.49 -26.04 -4.53
N GLU A 518 -9.79 -27.30 -4.85
CA GLU A 518 -10.11 -28.34 -3.86
C GLU A 518 -8.87 -28.85 -3.13
N MET A 519 -7.70 -28.96 -3.80
CA MET A 519 -6.45 -29.29 -3.12
C MET A 519 -6.01 -28.22 -2.11
N GLN A 520 -6.21 -26.93 -2.41
CA GLN A 520 -5.97 -25.85 -1.43
C GLN A 520 -7.01 -25.85 -0.28
N ARG A 521 -8.27 -26.24 -0.55
CA ARG A 521 -9.27 -26.52 0.50
C ARG A 521 -8.85 -27.67 1.42
N LEU A 522 -8.08 -28.64 0.93
CA LEU A 522 -7.66 -29.82 1.69
C LEU A 522 -6.39 -29.56 2.53
N GLN A 523 -5.50 -28.66 2.11
CA GLN A 523 -4.34 -28.27 2.92
C GLN A 523 -4.71 -27.39 4.13
N GLN A 524 -5.83 -26.66 4.06
CA GLN A 524 -6.44 -26.01 5.22
C GLN A 524 -7.53 -26.93 5.78
N ALA A 525 -7.21 -27.75 6.77
CA ALA A 525 -8.09 -28.73 7.40
C ALA A 525 -9.40 -28.17 8.03
N SER A 526 -9.75 -26.91 7.78
CA SER A 526 -10.87 -26.17 8.37
C SER A 526 -11.95 -25.75 7.37
N GLY A 527 -11.91 -26.17 6.10
CA GLY A 527 -13.02 -25.91 5.15
C GLY A 527 -13.22 -24.44 4.78
N ILE A 528 -12.20 -23.59 4.97
CA ILE A 528 -12.29 -22.14 4.81
C ILE A 528 -12.09 -21.76 3.35
N SER A 529 -13.12 -21.18 2.72
CA SER A 529 -13.04 -20.62 1.37
C SER A 529 -12.75 -19.12 1.46
N LEU A 530 -11.50 -18.73 1.26
CA LEU A 530 -11.09 -17.31 1.21
C LEU A 530 -11.41 -16.70 -0.17
N LEU A 531 -11.70 -15.39 -0.19
CA LEU A 531 -11.86 -14.60 -1.44
C LEU A 531 -10.53 -14.44 -2.19
N TYR A 532 -9.41 -14.44 -1.44
CA TYR A 532 -8.04 -14.29 -1.93
C TYR A 532 -7.14 -15.40 -1.37
N THR A 533 -6.16 -15.85 -2.15
CA THR A 533 -5.09 -16.76 -1.74
C THR A 533 -4.08 -16.01 -0.87
N VAL A 534 -4.46 -15.68 0.37
CA VAL A 534 -3.61 -14.97 1.33
C VAL A 534 -3.28 -15.83 2.55
N VAL A 535 -2.03 -15.76 2.99
CA VAL A 535 -1.48 -16.40 4.19
C VAL A 535 -1.74 -15.49 5.41
N PRO A 536 -1.98 -16.04 6.62
CA PRO A 536 -2.05 -15.26 7.85
C PRO A 536 -0.80 -14.41 8.08
N ILE A 537 -1.01 -13.17 8.53
CA ILE A 537 0.08 -12.24 8.87
C ILE A 537 0.58 -12.60 10.27
N PRO A 538 1.91 -12.78 10.47
CA PRO A 538 2.50 -13.02 11.78
C PRO A 538 2.14 -11.93 12.80
N GLU A 539 2.01 -12.33 14.07
CA GLU A 539 1.57 -11.45 15.15
C GLU A 539 2.47 -10.21 15.32
N THR A 540 3.79 -10.39 15.24
CA THR A 540 4.76 -9.28 15.34
C THR A 540 4.57 -8.24 14.24
N MET A 541 4.25 -8.68 13.01
CA MET A 541 3.98 -7.77 11.90
C MET A 541 2.72 -6.95 12.13
N LEU A 542 1.71 -7.49 12.84
CA LEU A 542 0.44 -6.79 13.09
C LEU A 542 0.60 -5.52 13.93
N GLU A 543 1.63 -5.45 14.78
CA GLU A 543 1.97 -4.22 15.52
C GLU A 543 2.28 -3.04 14.60
N TYR A 544 2.73 -3.34 13.38
CA TYR A 544 3.08 -2.38 12.34
C TYR A 544 1.98 -2.19 11.28
N VAL A 545 0.95 -3.03 11.24
CA VAL A 545 -0.09 -2.95 10.21
C VAL A 545 -1.06 -1.80 10.48
N TRP A 546 -1.27 -0.96 9.47
CA TRP A 546 -2.38 0.01 9.41
C TRP A 546 -3.41 -0.41 8.38
N ASP A 547 -4.67 -0.53 8.80
CA ASP A 547 -5.78 -0.83 7.89
C ASP A 547 -6.35 0.46 7.32
N TYR A 548 -6.02 0.76 6.06
CA TYR A 548 -6.60 1.87 5.32
C TYR A 548 -8.05 1.60 4.92
N GLY A 549 -8.52 0.36 5.06
CA GLY A 549 -9.87 -0.06 4.72
C GLY A 549 -10.17 0.07 3.23
N TYR A 550 -11.38 0.52 2.95
CA TYR A 550 -11.87 0.91 1.62
C TYR A 550 -12.08 2.42 1.56
N LEU A 551 -12.06 2.97 0.35
CA LEU A 551 -12.39 4.36 0.12
C LEU A 551 -13.86 4.61 0.48
N ASP A 552 -14.12 5.64 1.28
CA ASP A 552 -15.49 6.12 1.47
C ASP A 552 -16.03 6.76 0.17
N ASP A 553 -17.36 6.82 0.06
CA ASP A 553 -18.04 7.29 -1.15
C ASP A 553 -17.65 8.74 -1.51
N ALA A 554 -17.39 9.62 -0.53
CA ALA A 554 -17.09 11.03 -0.78
C ALA A 554 -15.65 11.20 -1.33
N ILE A 555 -14.69 10.52 -0.73
CA ILE A 555 -13.30 10.47 -1.17
C ILE A 555 -13.19 9.80 -2.53
N GLU A 556 -13.89 8.67 -2.75
CA GLU A 556 -13.93 7.98 -4.03
C GLU A 556 -14.46 8.89 -5.14
N ASN A 557 -15.55 9.63 -4.90
CA ASN A 557 -16.07 10.61 -5.85
C ASN A 557 -15.02 11.68 -6.22
N LYS A 558 -14.25 12.17 -5.24
CA LYS A 558 -13.18 13.16 -5.48
C LYS A 558 -12.05 12.58 -6.34
N TYR A 559 -11.68 11.32 -6.13
CA TYR A 559 -10.71 10.63 -6.99
C TYR A 559 -11.24 10.42 -8.41
N ILE A 560 -12.47 9.93 -8.55
CA ILE A 560 -13.10 9.73 -9.86
C ILE A 560 -13.08 11.04 -10.64
N ARG A 561 -13.55 12.13 -10.02
CA ARG A 561 -13.54 13.46 -10.62
C ARG A 561 -12.14 13.88 -11.09
N THR A 562 -11.14 13.66 -10.25
CA THR A 562 -9.75 14.00 -10.57
C THR A 562 -9.25 13.22 -11.79
N MET A 563 -9.45 11.90 -11.79
CA MET A 563 -8.98 11.04 -12.88
C MET A 563 -9.60 11.42 -14.22
N LEU A 564 -10.86 11.89 -14.21
CA LEU A 564 -11.54 12.32 -15.42
C LEU A 564 -10.93 13.57 -16.08
N TYR A 565 -10.10 14.37 -15.39
CA TYR A 565 -9.34 15.44 -16.06
C TYR A 565 -8.28 14.92 -17.03
N THR A 566 -7.93 13.63 -16.94
CA THR A 566 -7.08 12.96 -17.96
C THR A 566 -7.83 12.61 -19.24
N CYS A 567 -9.16 12.76 -19.26
CA CYS A 567 -10.01 12.55 -20.43
C CYS A 567 -10.04 13.80 -21.31
N GLU A 568 -9.54 13.69 -22.54
CA GLU A 568 -9.39 14.81 -23.47
C GLU A 568 -10.74 15.50 -23.75
N LYS A 569 -10.84 16.80 -23.40
CA LYS A 569 -12.02 17.67 -23.61
C LYS A 569 -13.29 17.24 -22.89
N LEU A 570 -13.23 16.31 -21.95
CA LEU A 570 -14.42 15.87 -21.21
C LEU A 570 -14.97 16.98 -20.31
N ASP A 571 -14.07 17.82 -19.77
CA ASP A 571 -14.36 18.93 -18.87
C ASP A 571 -14.89 20.19 -19.58
N GLU A 572 -14.80 20.28 -20.91
CA GLU A 572 -15.42 21.37 -21.70
C GLU A 572 -16.96 21.40 -21.55
N ASN A 573 -17.57 20.29 -21.15
CA ASN A 573 -18.99 20.20 -20.82
C ASN A 573 -19.18 19.83 -19.34
N THR A 574 -19.30 20.85 -18.48
CA THR A 574 -19.39 20.68 -17.02
C THR A 574 -20.57 19.81 -16.58
N GLU A 575 -21.74 19.94 -17.21
CA GLU A 575 -22.91 19.11 -16.87
C GLU A 575 -22.66 17.63 -17.18
N TRP A 576 -22.15 17.35 -18.38
CA TRP A 576 -21.83 15.99 -18.79
C TRP A 576 -20.68 15.39 -17.96
N PHE A 577 -19.66 16.18 -17.66
CA PHE A 577 -18.56 15.79 -16.80
C PHE A 577 -19.07 15.35 -15.42
N ASN A 578 -19.94 16.15 -14.79
CA ASN A 578 -20.56 15.81 -13.51
C ASN A 578 -21.41 14.53 -13.60
N LEU A 579 -22.16 14.36 -14.69
CA LEU A 579 -22.94 13.14 -14.92
C LEU A 579 -22.06 11.90 -15.01
N ILE A 580 -20.92 11.96 -15.71
CA ILE A 580 -19.99 10.83 -15.82
C ILE A 580 -19.38 10.48 -14.46
N VAL A 581 -19.05 11.47 -13.62
CA VAL A 581 -18.65 11.20 -12.22
C VAL A 581 -19.72 10.38 -11.51
N ILE A 582 -20.99 10.83 -11.57
CA ILE A 582 -22.11 10.14 -10.91
C ILE A 582 -22.30 8.73 -11.46
N MET A 583 -22.26 8.55 -12.79
CA MET A 583 -22.44 7.25 -13.43
C MET A 583 -21.33 6.26 -13.07
N LEU A 584 -20.08 6.72 -12.96
CA LEU A 584 -18.96 5.88 -12.53
C LEU A 584 -19.09 5.48 -11.06
N SER A 585 -19.44 6.41 -10.18
CA SER A 585 -19.66 6.13 -8.76
C SER A 585 -20.83 5.16 -8.55
N LYS A 586 -21.94 5.35 -9.27
CA LYS A 586 -23.07 4.40 -9.25
C LYS A 586 -22.69 3.04 -9.83
N SER A 587 -21.82 2.99 -10.85
CA SER A 587 -21.34 1.73 -11.41
C SER A 587 -20.47 0.96 -10.41
N GLN A 588 -19.56 1.65 -9.72
CA GLN A 588 -18.77 1.07 -8.63
C GLN A 588 -19.69 0.50 -7.54
N LYS A 589 -20.63 1.32 -7.04
CA LYS A 589 -21.59 0.90 -6.02
C LYS A 589 -22.42 -0.31 -6.44
N PHE A 590 -22.92 -0.33 -7.67
CA PHE A 590 -23.69 -1.46 -8.21
C PHE A 590 -22.94 -2.78 -8.08
N PHE A 591 -21.65 -2.82 -8.46
CA PHE A 591 -20.85 -4.05 -8.35
C PHE A 591 -20.55 -4.44 -6.90
N ARG A 592 -20.31 -3.46 -6.01
CA ARG A 592 -20.11 -3.74 -4.57
C ARG A 592 -21.33 -4.37 -3.93
N ASP A 593 -22.52 -3.92 -4.32
CA ASP A 593 -23.80 -4.42 -3.80
C ASP A 593 -24.13 -5.84 -4.34
N HIS A 594 -23.81 -6.13 -5.60
CA HIS A 594 -24.15 -7.40 -6.26
C HIS A 594 -23.08 -8.50 -6.13
N GLU A 595 -21.82 -8.12 -5.89
CA GLU A 595 -20.68 -9.02 -5.74
C GLU A 595 -20.03 -8.84 -4.36
N ASP A 596 -18.89 -8.15 -4.31
CA ASP A 596 -18.14 -7.85 -3.08
C ASP A 596 -17.49 -6.47 -3.22
N VAL A 597 -17.14 -5.82 -2.09
CA VAL A 597 -16.49 -4.50 -2.07
C VAL A 597 -15.22 -4.48 -2.93
N SER A 598 -14.50 -5.59 -3.01
CA SER A 598 -13.25 -5.72 -3.76
C SER A 598 -13.42 -6.01 -5.26
N SER A 599 -14.66 -6.17 -5.74
CA SER A 599 -14.97 -6.43 -7.16
C SER A 599 -14.60 -5.27 -8.08
N VAL A 600 -14.49 -4.06 -7.53
CA VAL A 600 -14.23 -2.83 -8.28
C VAL A 600 -13.29 -1.90 -7.50
N SER A 601 -12.53 -1.10 -8.24
CA SER A 601 -11.61 -0.12 -7.66
C SER A 601 -11.37 1.07 -8.60
N LEU A 602 -10.54 2.02 -8.19
CA LEU A 602 -10.07 3.11 -9.05
C LEU A 602 -9.31 2.60 -10.30
N ARG A 603 -8.87 1.33 -10.34
CA ARG A 603 -8.32 0.73 -11.57
C ARG A 603 -9.37 0.65 -12.69
N ASP A 604 -10.64 0.45 -12.36
CA ASP A 604 -11.73 0.45 -13.35
C ASP A 604 -12.00 1.86 -13.89
N VAL A 605 -11.83 2.88 -13.04
CA VAL A 605 -11.92 4.29 -13.44
C VAL A 605 -10.73 4.68 -14.33
N ALA A 606 -9.53 4.21 -14.02
CA ALA A 606 -8.36 4.38 -14.90
C ALA A 606 -8.60 3.70 -16.27
N ARG A 607 -9.18 2.50 -16.25
CA ARG A 607 -9.58 1.79 -17.47
C ARG A 607 -10.61 2.59 -18.28
N PHE A 608 -11.59 3.20 -17.61
CA PHE A 608 -12.55 4.10 -18.25
C PHE A 608 -11.84 5.27 -18.94
N CYS A 609 -10.95 5.98 -18.26
CA CYS A 609 -10.24 7.13 -18.84
C CYS A 609 -9.42 6.74 -20.07
N ARG A 610 -8.71 5.60 -20.00
CA ARG A 610 -7.98 5.03 -21.13
C ARG A 610 -8.89 4.72 -22.31
N LEU A 611 -9.99 4.03 -22.06
CA LEU A 611 -10.95 3.65 -23.09
C LEU A 611 -11.68 4.86 -23.68
N TYR A 612 -11.99 5.87 -22.87
CA TYR A 612 -12.59 7.13 -23.33
C TYR A 612 -11.68 7.81 -24.36
N ASN A 613 -10.41 8.04 -24.01
CA ASN A 613 -9.45 8.70 -24.88
C ASN A 613 -9.25 7.91 -26.19
N TRP A 614 -9.17 6.59 -26.09
CA TRP A 614 -9.10 5.73 -27.28
C TRP A 614 -10.37 5.81 -28.13
N CYS A 615 -11.56 5.74 -27.52
CA CYS A 615 -12.84 5.81 -28.24
C CYS A 615 -12.97 7.13 -29.00
N ARG A 616 -12.59 8.24 -28.36
CA ARG A 616 -12.61 9.57 -28.96
C ARG A 616 -11.76 9.61 -30.23
N LYS A 617 -10.51 9.17 -30.14
CA LYS A 617 -9.59 9.09 -31.28
C LYS A 617 -10.09 8.12 -32.36
N SER A 618 -10.53 6.93 -31.96
CA SER A 618 -11.05 5.90 -32.86
C SER A 618 -12.27 6.38 -33.66
N ILE A 619 -13.21 7.09 -33.03
CA ILE A 619 -14.40 7.61 -33.72
C ILE A 619 -14.00 8.68 -34.74
N ILE A 620 -13.08 9.60 -34.38
CA ILE A 620 -12.55 10.60 -35.31
C ILE A 620 -11.90 9.93 -36.53
N GLU A 621 -11.07 8.92 -36.30
CA GLU A 621 -10.37 8.20 -37.38
C GLU A 621 -11.31 7.39 -38.28
N ARG A 622 -12.40 6.85 -37.73
CA ARG A 622 -13.39 6.06 -38.48
C ARG A 622 -14.40 6.90 -39.26
N GLU A 623 -14.78 8.07 -38.75
CA GLU A 623 -15.89 8.87 -39.30
C GLU A 623 -15.46 10.23 -39.86
N GLY A 624 -14.18 10.60 -39.72
CA GLY A 624 -13.63 11.88 -40.15
C GLY A 624 -13.80 12.99 -39.11
N ALA A 625 -12.76 13.81 -38.92
CA ALA A 625 -12.77 14.91 -37.94
C ALA A 625 -13.81 15.99 -38.26
N GLU A 626 -14.07 16.24 -39.54
CA GLU A 626 -14.98 17.29 -40.02
C GLU A 626 -16.40 17.15 -39.46
N LYS A 627 -16.87 15.90 -39.32
CA LYS A 627 -18.19 15.57 -38.78
C LYS A 627 -18.39 16.06 -37.34
N PHE A 628 -17.30 16.27 -36.60
CA PHE A 628 -17.33 16.64 -35.19
C PHE A 628 -16.88 18.08 -34.91
N LEU A 629 -16.47 18.84 -35.93
CA LEU A 629 -16.08 20.26 -35.77
C LEU A 629 -17.20 21.09 -35.12
N ASN A 630 -18.44 20.90 -35.59
CA ASN A 630 -19.62 21.63 -35.08
C ASN A 630 -20.42 20.85 -34.02
N ASN A 631 -19.99 19.63 -33.66
CA ASN A 631 -20.72 18.71 -32.79
C ASN A 631 -19.81 17.98 -31.78
N ALA A 632 -18.85 18.71 -31.20
CA ALA A 632 -17.89 18.16 -30.24
C ALA A 632 -18.56 17.43 -29.05
N SER A 633 -19.72 17.94 -28.60
CA SER A 633 -20.53 17.33 -27.53
C SER A 633 -21.05 15.94 -27.88
N VAL A 634 -21.33 15.64 -29.15
CA VAL A 634 -21.77 14.31 -29.59
C VAL A 634 -20.62 13.32 -29.46
N LEU A 635 -19.41 13.72 -29.87
CA LEU A 635 -18.22 12.88 -29.77
C LEU A 635 -17.86 12.58 -28.31
N ILE A 636 -17.91 13.59 -27.44
CA ILE A 636 -17.70 13.44 -26.00
C ILE A 636 -18.70 12.42 -25.42
N ARG A 637 -20.00 12.62 -25.67
CA ARG A 637 -21.07 11.72 -25.18
C ARG A 637 -20.89 10.27 -25.66
N ARG A 638 -20.67 10.08 -26.98
CA ARG A 638 -20.48 8.74 -27.57
C ARG A 638 -19.28 8.02 -26.94
N SER A 639 -18.16 8.73 -26.81
CA SER A 639 -16.92 8.17 -26.23
C SER A 639 -17.11 7.77 -24.77
N SER A 640 -17.80 8.61 -23.97
CA SER A 640 -18.11 8.30 -22.57
C SER A 640 -18.99 7.06 -22.42
N LEU A 641 -20.07 6.95 -23.19
CA LEU A 641 -21.01 5.84 -23.08
C LEU A 641 -20.37 4.51 -23.51
N ILE A 642 -19.59 4.50 -24.61
CA ILE A 642 -18.87 3.30 -25.05
C ILE A 642 -17.86 2.86 -23.97
N ALA A 643 -17.08 3.78 -23.44
CA ALA A 643 -16.10 3.48 -22.39
C ALA A 643 -16.75 2.94 -21.12
N LEU A 644 -17.90 3.48 -20.71
CA LEU A 644 -18.67 3.02 -19.55
C LEU A 644 -19.14 1.57 -19.74
N LEU A 645 -19.76 1.27 -20.88
CA LEU A 645 -20.26 -0.08 -21.18
C LEU A 645 -19.12 -1.10 -21.30
N LEU A 646 -18.00 -0.71 -21.91
CA LEU A 646 -16.79 -1.54 -21.95
C LEU A 646 -16.21 -1.85 -20.57
N CYS A 647 -16.30 -0.90 -19.63
CA CYS A 647 -15.76 -1.09 -18.28
C CYS A 647 -16.65 -1.95 -17.38
N TYR A 648 -17.98 -1.86 -17.52
CA TYR A 648 -18.91 -2.42 -16.54
C TYR A 648 -19.93 -3.37 -17.16
N TYR A 649 -20.58 -3.04 -18.27
CA TYR A 649 -21.68 -3.84 -18.83
C TYR A 649 -21.23 -5.26 -19.24
N PHE A 650 -20.13 -5.39 -19.97
CA PHE A 650 -19.66 -6.71 -20.44
C PHE A 650 -19.12 -7.62 -19.33
N ARG A 651 -18.86 -7.09 -18.12
CA ARG A 651 -18.45 -7.89 -16.96
C ARG A 651 -19.61 -8.64 -16.33
N LEU A 652 -20.84 -8.21 -16.56
CA LEU A 652 -22.03 -8.80 -15.97
C LEU A 652 -22.40 -10.10 -16.69
N ASN A 653 -22.53 -11.18 -15.92
CA ASN A 653 -22.78 -12.52 -16.45
C ASN A 653 -24.27 -12.82 -16.66
N SER A 654 -25.16 -12.23 -15.84
CA SER A 654 -26.60 -12.48 -15.91
C SER A 654 -27.30 -11.47 -16.82
N PRO A 655 -28.23 -11.90 -17.70
CA PRO A 655 -29.10 -10.98 -18.44
C PRO A 655 -29.91 -10.06 -17.53
N ILE A 656 -30.29 -10.54 -16.33
CA ILE A 656 -31.03 -9.76 -15.34
C ILE A 656 -30.14 -8.64 -14.79
N ASP A 657 -28.90 -8.96 -14.40
CA ASP A 657 -27.95 -7.97 -13.88
C ASP A 657 -27.61 -6.92 -14.94
N ARG A 658 -27.42 -7.34 -16.20
CA ARG A 658 -27.23 -6.43 -17.34
C ARG A 658 -28.39 -5.46 -17.49
N LYS A 659 -29.64 -5.97 -17.42
CA LYS A 659 -30.85 -5.13 -17.51
C LYS A 659 -30.96 -4.15 -16.33
N ASN A 660 -30.72 -4.62 -15.11
CA ASN A 660 -30.74 -3.78 -13.91
C ASN A 660 -29.68 -2.67 -13.99
N TYR A 661 -28.47 -3.02 -14.43
CA TYR A 661 -27.39 -2.06 -14.62
C TYR A 661 -27.72 -1.01 -15.70
N THR A 662 -28.23 -1.43 -16.87
CA THR A 662 -28.60 -0.48 -17.93
C THR A 662 -29.74 0.42 -17.51
N ASN A 663 -30.75 -0.09 -16.79
CA ASN A 663 -31.84 0.72 -16.26
C ASN A 663 -31.32 1.79 -15.30
N LEU A 664 -30.45 1.42 -14.36
CA LEU A 664 -29.82 2.36 -13.43
C LEU A 664 -29.06 3.45 -14.20
N MET A 665 -28.29 3.09 -15.22
CA MET A 665 -27.54 4.08 -16.01
C MET A 665 -28.46 4.97 -16.84
N GLU A 666 -29.51 4.42 -17.46
CA GLU A 666 -30.49 5.18 -18.23
C GLU A 666 -31.29 6.17 -17.37
N GLU A 667 -31.66 5.81 -16.14
CA GLU A 667 -32.29 6.74 -15.20
C GLU A 667 -31.47 8.00 -14.95
N ASN A 668 -30.15 7.85 -14.81
CA ASN A 668 -29.24 8.99 -14.65
C ASN A 668 -29.09 9.80 -15.96
N LEU A 669 -29.22 9.15 -17.11
CA LEU A 669 -29.13 9.84 -18.41
C LEU A 669 -30.39 10.64 -18.75
N ARG A 670 -31.57 10.25 -18.23
CA ARG A 670 -32.86 10.91 -18.53
C ARG A 670 -32.87 12.41 -18.21
N SER A 671 -32.11 12.84 -17.19
CA SER A 671 -32.02 14.27 -16.84
C SER A 671 -31.23 15.10 -17.84
N HIS A 672 -30.43 14.49 -18.72
CA HIS A 672 -29.56 15.19 -19.68
C HIS A 672 -29.86 14.86 -21.14
N LEU A 673 -30.52 13.73 -21.42
CA LEU A 673 -30.82 13.27 -22.77
C LEU A 673 -32.31 12.94 -22.90
N THR A 674 -33.08 13.88 -23.45
CA THR A 674 -34.54 13.76 -23.65
C THR A 674 -34.96 12.56 -24.52
N ASN A 675 -34.08 12.09 -25.39
CA ASN A 675 -34.33 10.92 -26.24
C ASN A 675 -34.26 9.59 -25.48
N VAL A 676 -33.60 9.53 -24.32
CA VAL A 676 -33.50 8.30 -23.50
C VAL A 676 -34.87 7.89 -23.00
N SER A 677 -35.69 8.85 -22.58
CA SER A 677 -37.06 8.60 -22.12
C SER A 677 -38.00 8.07 -23.21
N LYS A 678 -37.62 8.18 -24.49
CA LYS A 678 -38.44 7.78 -25.65
C LYS A 678 -38.09 6.40 -26.20
N VAL A 679 -36.97 5.81 -25.76
CA VAL A 679 -36.43 4.57 -26.35
C VAL A 679 -36.18 3.55 -25.26
N GLU A 680 -36.97 2.47 -25.26
CA GLU A 680 -36.72 1.33 -24.38
C GLU A 680 -35.38 0.65 -24.74
N ASN A 681 -34.58 0.32 -23.71
CA ASN A 681 -33.24 -0.26 -23.82
C ASN A 681 -32.29 0.61 -24.67
N PHE A 682 -32.33 1.93 -24.45
CA PHE A 682 -31.53 2.92 -25.18
C PHE A 682 -30.04 2.55 -25.23
N LEU A 683 -29.43 2.20 -24.08
CA LEU A 683 -28.00 1.90 -24.01
C LEU A 683 -27.61 0.63 -24.77
N VAL A 684 -28.47 -0.39 -24.76
CA VAL A 684 -28.25 -1.64 -25.49
C VAL A 684 -28.30 -1.39 -26.99
N LYS A 685 -29.34 -0.68 -27.47
CA LYS A 685 -29.45 -0.30 -28.88
C LYS A 685 -28.31 0.62 -29.32
N PHE A 686 -27.91 1.57 -28.48
CA PHE A 686 -26.75 2.42 -28.71
C PHE A 686 -25.48 1.58 -28.90
N LEU A 687 -25.24 0.61 -28.03
CA LEU A 687 -24.09 -0.28 -28.09
C LEU A 687 -24.11 -1.13 -29.37
N GLU A 688 -25.24 -1.72 -29.73
CA GLU A 688 -25.41 -2.51 -30.95
C GLU A 688 -25.05 -1.71 -32.21
N ILE A 689 -25.51 -0.46 -32.29
CA ILE A 689 -25.18 0.44 -33.41
C ILE A 689 -23.66 0.70 -33.47
N GLU A 690 -23.01 0.96 -32.33
CA GLU A 690 -21.57 1.21 -32.30
C GLU A 690 -20.74 -0.04 -32.62
N GLN A 691 -21.18 -1.22 -32.17
CA GLN A 691 -20.60 -2.50 -32.54
C GLN A 691 -20.75 -2.76 -34.04
N GLN A 692 -21.93 -2.55 -34.59
CA GLN A 692 -22.23 -2.79 -36.00
C GLN A 692 -21.37 -1.91 -36.92
N LYS A 693 -21.25 -0.61 -36.64
CA LYS A 693 -20.36 0.31 -37.39
C LYS A 693 -18.91 -0.16 -37.48
N LEU A 694 -18.45 -0.90 -36.47
CA LEU A 694 -17.09 -1.40 -36.41
C LEU A 694 -16.96 -2.77 -37.09
N ILE A 695 -17.94 -3.66 -36.91
CA ILE A 695 -17.96 -4.99 -37.51
C ILE A 695 -18.22 -4.94 -39.03
N GLU A 696 -18.99 -3.96 -39.52
CA GLU A 696 -19.22 -3.76 -40.95
C GLU A 696 -17.95 -3.42 -41.74
N ARG A 697 -16.90 -2.94 -41.05
CA ARG A 697 -15.58 -2.71 -41.63
C ARG A 697 -14.72 -3.99 -41.69
N MET A 698 -15.14 -5.07 -41.03
CA MET A 698 -14.40 -6.34 -40.97
C MET A 698 -14.83 -7.29 -42.08
N ASN A 699 -13.87 -8.01 -42.62
CA ASN A 699 -14.13 -9.18 -43.44
C ASN A 699 -14.51 -10.35 -42.54
N LEU A 700 -15.75 -10.82 -42.70
CA LEU A 700 -16.27 -12.00 -41.99
C LEU A 700 -16.26 -13.21 -42.94
N PRO A 701 -15.95 -14.42 -42.43
CA PRO A 701 -16.08 -15.64 -43.23
C PRO A 701 -17.50 -15.82 -43.77
N VAL A 702 -17.63 -16.36 -44.98
CA VAL A 702 -18.92 -16.63 -45.63
C VAL A 702 -19.78 -17.53 -44.72
N GLY A 703 -21.06 -17.18 -44.56
CA GLY A 703 -22.00 -17.91 -43.70
C GLY A 703 -21.92 -17.55 -42.21
N THR A 704 -21.11 -16.57 -41.80
CA THR A 704 -21.03 -16.12 -40.40
C THR A 704 -22.27 -15.32 -40.01
N ALA A 705 -23.07 -15.85 -39.08
CA ALA A 705 -24.19 -15.12 -38.49
C ALA A 705 -23.69 -14.05 -37.49
N LYS A 706 -24.08 -12.78 -37.71
CA LYS A 706 -23.79 -11.64 -36.82
C LYS A 706 -24.70 -11.65 -35.58
N ASN A 707 -24.59 -12.67 -34.74
CA ASN A 707 -25.35 -12.72 -33.49
C ASN A 707 -24.72 -11.84 -32.40
N HIS A 708 -25.50 -11.45 -31.39
CA HIS A 708 -25.04 -10.58 -30.30
C HIS A 708 -23.79 -11.13 -29.59
N ALA A 709 -23.71 -12.44 -29.35
CA ALA A 709 -22.56 -13.05 -28.68
C ALA A 709 -21.25 -12.89 -29.48
N LEU A 710 -21.31 -13.05 -30.81
CA LEU A 710 -20.17 -12.83 -31.68
C LEU A 710 -19.80 -11.34 -31.72
N MET A 711 -20.79 -10.45 -31.84
CA MET A 711 -20.57 -9.00 -31.87
C MET A 711 -19.92 -8.49 -30.57
N ASP A 712 -20.44 -8.91 -29.42
CA ASP A 712 -19.88 -8.61 -28.10
C ASP A 712 -18.42 -9.06 -27.99
N ASN A 713 -18.15 -10.33 -28.34
CA ASN A 713 -16.80 -10.88 -28.25
C ASN A 713 -15.82 -10.15 -29.19
N ILE A 714 -16.19 -9.88 -30.44
CA ILE A 714 -15.33 -9.14 -31.39
C ILE A 714 -15.06 -7.73 -30.87
N PHE A 715 -16.10 -7.04 -30.41
CA PHE A 715 -15.99 -5.66 -29.95
C PHE A 715 -15.07 -5.57 -28.72
N VAL A 716 -15.30 -6.40 -27.70
CA VAL A 716 -14.46 -6.44 -26.50
C VAL A 716 -13.03 -6.84 -26.83
N LEU A 717 -12.82 -7.89 -27.64
CA LEU A 717 -11.48 -8.34 -28.04
C LEU A 717 -10.71 -7.25 -28.75
N LEU A 718 -11.31 -6.62 -29.77
CA LEU A 718 -10.65 -5.58 -30.54
C LEU A 718 -10.20 -4.44 -29.63
N VAL A 719 -11.16 -3.88 -28.89
CA VAL A 719 -10.90 -2.68 -28.09
C VAL A 719 -9.85 -2.97 -27.03
N CYS A 720 -9.94 -4.11 -26.35
CA CYS A 720 -8.98 -4.46 -25.32
C CYS A 720 -7.60 -4.83 -25.87
N ILE A 721 -7.49 -5.53 -27.01
CA ILE A 721 -6.19 -5.84 -27.64
C ILE A 721 -5.47 -4.55 -28.03
N VAL A 722 -6.15 -3.64 -28.73
CA VAL A 722 -5.57 -2.36 -29.15
C VAL A 722 -5.16 -1.51 -27.94
N ASN A 723 -5.92 -1.60 -26.85
CA ASN A 723 -5.60 -0.94 -25.60
C ASN A 723 -4.76 -1.81 -24.65
N ARG A 724 -4.16 -2.94 -25.05
CA ARG A 724 -3.36 -3.80 -24.15
C ARG A 724 -4.03 -4.05 -22.77
N ILE A 725 -5.34 -4.25 -22.76
CA ILE A 725 -6.13 -4.62 -21.59
C ILE A 725 -6.30 -6.14 -21.64
N PRO A 726 -5.87 -6.90 -20.61
CA PRO A 726 -6.10 -8.33 -20.56
C PRO A 726 -7.60 -8.66 -20.61
N VAL A 727 -7.99 -9.63 -21.43
CA VAL A 727 -9.37 -10.10 -21.54
C VAL A 727 -9.43 -11.58 -21.27
N ILE A 728 -10.40 -11.98 -20.46
CA ILE A 728 -10.74 -13.38 -20.21
C ILE A 728 -12.15 -13.60 -20.75
N ILE A 729 -12.29 -14.46 -21.75
CA ILE A 729 -13.60 -14.82 -22.33
C ILE A 729 -14.01 -16.19 -21.82
N CYS A 730 -14.94 -16.21 -20.88
CA CYS A 730 -15.52 -17.43 -20.33
C CYS A 730 -16.84 -17.76 -21.03
N GLY A 731 -17.11 -19.04 -21.28
CA GLY A 731 -18.42 -19.49 -21.76
C GLY A 731 -18.40 -20.95 -22.22
N LYS A 732 -19.58 -21.55 -22.40
CA LYS A 732 -19.72 -22.93 -22.87
C LYS A 732 -19.12 -23.13 -24.28
N PRO A 733 -18.68 -24.35 -24.65
CA PRO A 733 -18.29 -24.65 -26.03
C PRO A 733 -19.40 -24.19 -27.02
N GLY A 734 -19.01 -23.65 -28.17
CA GLY A 734 -19.96 -23.15 -29.18
C GLY A 734 -20.43 -21.70 -29.02
N CYS A 735 -20.06 -20.96 -27.96
CA CYS A 735 -20.45 -19.55 -27.78
C CYS A 735 -19.59 -18.54 -28.59
N SER A 736 -19.23 -18.84 -29.83
CA SER A 736 -18.51 -17.93 -30.77
C SER A 736 -17.17 -17.33 -30.29
N LYS A 737 -16.55 -17.87 -29.23
CA LYS A 737 -15.32 -17.31 -28.63
C LYS A 737 -14.10 -17.43 -29.56
N THR A 738 -13.79 -18.65 -29.98
CA THR A 738 -12.64 -18.92 -30.88
C THR A 738 -12.84 -18.26 -32.23
N SER A 739 -14.08 -18.24 -32.74
CA SER A 739 -14.42 -17.57 -34.00
C SER A 739 -14.18 -16.06 -33.92
N ALA A 740 -14.57 -15.40 -32.82
CA ALA A 740 -14.30 -13.97 -32.62
C ALA A 740 -12.80 -13.67 -32.62
N VAL A 741 -11.99 -14.49 -31.93
CA VAL A 741 -10.52 -14.37 -31.93
C VAL A 741 -9.96 -14.46 -33.35
N GLN A 742 -10.38 -15.45 -34.14
CA GLN A 742 -9.92 -15.62 -35.52
C GLN A 742 -10.31 -14.43 -36.42
N ILE A 743 -11.52 -13.91 -36.27
CA ILE A 743 -11.99 -12.73 -37.03
C ILE A 743 -11.11 -11.52 -36.72
N VAL A 744 -10.84 -11.24 -35.43
CA VAL A 744 -9.98 -10.12 -35.03
C VAL A 744 -8.57 -10.29 -35.60
N ILE A 745 -7.96 -11.47 -35.50
CA ILE A 745 -6.63 -11.76 -36.08
C ILE A 745 -6.61 -11.52 -37.59
N SER A 746 -7.62 -12.02 -38.31
CA SER A 746 -7.67 -11.93 -39.76
C SER A 746 -7.82 -10.49 -40.28
N ASN A 747 -8.36 -9.58 -39.46
CA ASN A 747 -8.60 -8.19 -39.80
C ASN A 747 -7.52 -7.22 -39.27
N LEU A 748 -6.78 -7.56 -38.21
CA LEU A 748 -5.75 -6.70 -37.61
C LEU A 748 -4.36 -7.05 -38.15
N LYS A 749 -4.12 -6.75 -39.43
CA LYS A 749 -2.86 -7.05 -40.12
C LYS A 749 -1.98 -5.81 -40.33
N GLY A 750 -2.19 -4.77 -39.53
CA GLY A 750 -1.53 -3.47 -39.70
C GLY A 750 -1.74 -2.95 -41.13
N LYS A 751 -0.68 -2.46 -41.78
CA LYS A 751 -0.72 -1.94 -43.16
C LYS A 751 -1.27 -2.91 -44.20
N LYS A 752 -1.31 -4.21 -43.92
CA LYS A 752 -1.86 -5.25 -44.81
C LYS A 752 -3.37 -5.49 -44.62
N SER A 753 -4.02 -4.76 -43.72
CA SER A 753 -5.48 -4.86 -43.51
C SER A 753 -6.23 -4.29 -44.72
N SER A 754 -7.39 -4.85 -45.06
CA SER A 754 -8.18 -4.40 -46.22
C SER A 754 -8.91 -3.07 -45.98
N ASP A 755 -9.29 -2.79 -44.72
CA ASP A 755 -9.98 -1.56 -44.34
C ASP A 755 -8.97 -0.49 -43.87
N GLU A 756 -9.15 0.74 -44.36
CA GLU A 756 -8.25 1.87 -44.11
C GLU A 756 -8.09 2.22 -42.62
N TYR A 757 -9.12 2.01 -41.80
CA TYR A 757 -9.03 2.25 -40.37
C TYR A 757 -8.18 1.17 -39.69
N PHE A 758 -8.39 -0.11 -40.03
CA PHE A 758 -7.56 -1.19 -39.48
C PHE A 758 -6.09 -1.10 -39.92
N GLN A 759 -5.79 -0.47 -41.06
CA GLN A 759 -4.41 -0.17 -41.46
C GLN A 759 -3.67 0.81 -40.54
N LYS A 760 -4.41 1.61 -39.75
CA LYS A 760 -3.85 2.52 -38.73
C LYS A 760 -3.63 1.84 -37.38
N LEU A 761 -4.24 0.67 -37.16
CA LEU A 761 -4.08 -0.10 -35.93
C LEU A 761 -2.83 -0.99 -35.97
N PRO A 762 -2.33 -1.45 -34.80
CA PRO A 762 -1.21 -2.38 -34.74
C PRO A 762 -1.50 -3.70 -35.46
N GLU A 763 -0.46 -4.30 -36.06
CA GLU A 763 -0.51 -5.69 -36.53
C GLU A 763 -0.57 -6.64 -35.32
N LEU A 764 -1.53 -7.57 -35.34
CA LEU A 764 -1.71 -8.56 -34.29
C LEU A 764 -1.00 -9.86 -34.69
N ILE A 765 0.12 -10.14 -34.02
CA ILE A 765 0.81 -11.43 -34.13
C ILE A 765 0.43 -12.29 -32.93
N THR A 766 -0.15 -13.45 -33.19
CA THR A 766 -0.65 -14.33 -32.13
C THR A 766 0.30 -15.47 -31.82
N VAL A 767 0.63 -15.62 -30.55
CA VAL A 767 1.27 -16.81 -29.99
C VAL A 767 0.24 -17.52 -29.12
N SER A 768 -0.12 -18.73 -29.51
CA SER A 768 -1.11 -19.54 -28.80
C SER A 768 -0.43 -20.50 -27.86
N TYR A 769 -0.84 -20.51 -26.60
CA TYR A 769 -0.43 -21.49 -25.60
C TYR A 769 -1.66 -22.21 -25.05
N GLN A 770 -1.67 -23.54 -25.15
CA GLN A 770 -2.75 -24.36 -24.60
C GLN A 770 -2.25 -25.01 -23.30
N GLY A 771 -2.78 -24.57 -22.16
CA GLY A 771 -2.48 -25.19 -20.87
C GLY A 771 -3.00 -26.63 -20.84
N THR A 772 -2.12 -27.60 -20.56
CA THR A 772 -2.50 -28.99 -20.30
C THR A 772 -2.43 -29.27 -18.80
N HIS A 773 -3.29 -30.14 -18.31
CA HIS A 773 -3.42 -30.44 -16.88
C HIS A 773 -2.37 -31.46 -16.36
N LYS A 774 -1.42 -31.87 -17.22
CA LYS A 774 -0.38 -32.85 -16.92
C LYS A 774 0.96 -32.14 -16.74
N LEU A 775 1.23 -31.60 -15.57
CA LEU A 775 2.57 -31.32 -15.06
C LEU A 775 2.58 -31.54 -13.55
#